data_AF-A0A9P1DFA0-F1
#
_entry.id   AF-A0A9P1DFA0-F1
#
_cell.length_a   1.000
_cell.length_b   1.000
_cell.length_c   1.000
_cell.angle_alpha   90.00
_cell.angle_beta   90.00
_cell.angle_gamma   90.00
#
_symmetry.space_group_name_H-M   'P 1'
#
loop_
_entity.id
_entity.type
_entity.pdbx_description
1 polymer ?
#
loop_
_entity_poly.entity_id
_entity_poly.type
_entity_poly.pdbx_seq_one_letter_code
_entity_poly.pdbx_strand_id
1 'polypeptide(L)'
;MDPHVVAELTKLKDDKQLPINTKWAKLKETMVQAGLAWPRTEVPSQVLCHPKNRAGIMLNAWDVHATGAKMLELGMAMNKIQESVAFEVSTKGSTKHQQLQANIQLVESSHNQLAPVTGQERLLSCSSSHLVAFCRAVLHGCQTQEPSLKAKTNGQLSLAALANSQDGLVTMCEQGWTWLVVSSLVEEAFPDLPTLVQQALNTTQAVSQGQGECETMLTIATHYQHGQDSNGSGDMAQAIQLAASSQPEGSNYMQTMGYYVQNFSGGVGWPLLHLLQHISSWASLAANICLGKQFSTTLKLGEEYFSTVAYLDFKEKSSSMPWVRAALLAANLSAPRSIDGIAKCLTKADCEKLKSKHQKALVIQCESMLAMNWATLQGKPWKDTPKAYNLMGRCMVRMALHIAKKETKGRDTKNYESLAEISTLFSEELLEVEAAPGAPSVEPDAADPAKLAMKTYRVEPGCHYTYKAKDSKIADPRVWKLQHVGPDKSNFEHQPLIGPAVGLEVENEDLKRFRKFDRDLPVLVPTATLEKLHPSQSEQLLKEAMKAEAQQILCQHYQEKVKLDADSLLVAQNFNGILANKSFGKGKLVLFPVGPVAVVKEVKASMLTMTSPLGQELQILAPKLDLKEGTGCLVPYFHVRPTPEQSLANMEPFVAKSSNWQIPGYKNSTKIDIGDQLLFYKDKDKEKDKKEEEATVSPPAKRAKAGRT
;
A
#
# COMPACT_ATOMS: atom_id res chain seq x y z
N MET A 1 -33.75 16.26 25.74
CA MET A 1 -33.10 15.19 26.53
C MET A 1 -33.18 15.56 28.00
N ASP A 2 -33.27 14.57 28.89
CA ASP A 2 -33.24 14.78 30.34
C ASP A 2 -31.90 15.44 30.77
N PRO A 3 -31.91 16.56 31.52
CA PRO A 3 -30.70 17.21 32.01
C PRO A 3 -29.76 16.31 32.83
N HIS A 4 -30.29 15.35 33.58
CA HIS A 4 -29.49 14.40 34.36
C HIS A 4 -28.69 13.48 33.44
N VAL A 5 -29.33 12.94 32.40
CA VAL A 5 -28.69 12.11 31.38
C VAL A 5 -27.63 12.90 30.61
N VAL A 6 -27.92 14.17 30.27
CA VAL A 6 -26.92 15.05 29.64
C VAL A 6 -25.69 15.22 30.53
N ALA A 7 -25.87 15.50 31.82
CA ALA A 7 -24.76 15.68 32.75
C ALA A 7 -23.90 14.41 32.90
N GLU A 8 -24.54 13.24 32.95
CA GLU A 8 -23.85 11.96 33.04
C GLU A 8 -23.05 11.64 31.76
N LEU A 9 -23.65 11.83 30.59
CA LEU A 9 -22.97 11.64 29.31
C LEU A 9 -21.78 12.60 29.14
N THR A 10 -21.93 13.88 29.51
CA THR A 10 -20.82 14.84 29.53
C THR A 10 -19.69 14.35 30.42
N LYS A 11 -20.00 13.94 31.64
CA LYS A 11 -19.01 13.43 32.60
C LYS A 11 -18.23 12.24 32.04
N LEU A 12 -18.91 11.26 31.45
CA LEU A 12 -18.28 10.07 30.87
C LEU A 12 -17.43 10.40 29.64
N LYS A 13 -17.96 11.24 28.75
CA LYS A 13 -17.30 11.65 27.52
C LYS A 13 -15.99 12.40 27.80
N ASP A 14 -16.01 13.32 28.76
CA ASP A 14 -14.90 14.21 29.05
C ASP A 14 -13.93 13.65 30.10
N ASP A 15 -14.21 12.45 30.65
CA ASP A 15 -13.32 11.75 31.57
C ASP A 15 -11.99 11.38 30.88
N LYS A 16 -10.91 12.03 31.31
CA LYS A 16 -9.56 11.85 30.75
C LYS A 16 -8.89 10.55 31.20
N GLN A 17 -9.38 9.90 32.26
CA GLN A 17 -8.78 8.67 32.79
C GLN A 17 -9.37 7.41 32.16
N LEU A 18 -10.55 7.50 31.54
CA LEU A 18 -11.19 6.34 30.92
C LEU A 18 -10.60 6.04 29.52
N PRO A 19 -10.10 4.81 29.30
CA PRO A 19 -9.72 4.35 27.97
C PRO A 19 -10.90 4.39 26.98
N ILE A 20 -10.62 4.64 25.70
CA ILE A 20 -11.64 4.92 24.68
C ILE A 20 -12.73 3.84 24.56
N ASN A 21 -12.36 2.56 24.64
CA ASN A 21 -13.32 1.45 24.57
C ASN A 21 -14.20 1.35 25.82
N THR A 22 -13.63 1.58 27.01
CA THR A 22 -14.38 1.62 28.27
C THR A 22 -15.33 2.82 28.30
N LYS A 23 -14.86 3.96 27.78
CA LYS A 23 -15.67 5.18 27.62
C LYS A 23 -16.86 4.93 26.72
N TRP A 24 -16.65 4.35 25.53
CA TRP A 24 -17.74 3.98 24.62
C TRP A 24 -18.72 3.00 25.25
N ALA A 25 -18.24 1.95 25.93
CA ALA A 25 -19.10 0.95 26.57
C ALA A 25 -20.05 1.60 27.60
N LYS A 26 -19.54 2.49 28.45
CA LYS A 26 -20.36 3.21 29.44
C LYS A 26 -21.33 4.19 28.79
N LEU A 27 -20.89 4.98 27.82
CA LEU A 27 -21.76 5.91 27.08
C LEU A 27 -22.92 5.16 26.40
N LYS A 28 -22.62 4.04 25.75
CA LYS A 28 -23.61 3.14 25.16
C LYS A 28 -24.62 2.66 26.19
N GLU A 29 -24.16 2.15 27.33
CA GLU A 29 -25.05 1.66 28.40
C GLU A 29 -25.98 2.76 28.91
N THR A 30 -25.45 3.93 29.24
CA THR A 30 -26.24 5.09 29.69
C THR A 30 -27.26 5.51 28.64
N MET A 31 -26.87 5.58 27.35
CA MET A 31 -27.81 5.94 26.28
C MET A 31 -28.92 4.90 26.10
N VAL A 32 -28.61 3.60 26.21
CA VAL A 32 -29.61 2.52 26.11
C VAL A 32 -30.59 2.59 27.29
N GLN A 33 -30.10 2.76 28.52
CA GLN A 33 -30.95 2.90 29.71
C GLN A 33 -31.86 4.13 29.62
N ALA A 34 -31.39 5.21 29.01
CA ALA A 34 -32.16 6.44 28.81
C ALA A 34 -33.11 6.38 27.59
N GLY A 35 -33.16 5.28 26.83
CA GLY A 35 -33.97 5.17 25.61
C GLY A 35 -33.48 6.04 24.45
N LEU A 36 -32.22 6.47 24.49
CA LEU A 36 -31.57 7.33 23.49
C LEU A 36 -30.74 6.53 22.46
N ALA A 37 -30.53 5.25 22.72
CA ALA A 37 -29.98 4.31 21.76
C ALA A 37 -30.68 2.94 21.89
N TRP A 38 -30.85 2.21 20.79
CA TRP A 38 -31.50 0.91 20.80
C TRP A 38 -30.99 -0.01 19.68
N PRO A 39 -30.97 -1.33 19.89
CA PRO A 39 -30.68 -2.27 18.81
C PRO A 39 -31.84 -2.32 17.82
N ARG A 40 -31.55 -2.33 16.52
CA ARG A 40 -32.53 -2.46 15.45
C ARG A 40 -31.91 -3.14 14.23
N THR A 41 -32.64 -4.07 13.62
CA THR A 41 -32.22 -4.65 12.34
C THR A 41 -32.56 -3.70 11.21
N GLU A 42 -31.56 -3.36 10.40
CA GLU A 42 -31.68 -2.38 9.31
C GLU A 42 -31.08 -2.94 8.03
N VAL A 43 -31.77 -2.70 6.92
CA VAL A 43 -31.31 -3.07 5.58
C VAL A 43 -30.38 -1.99 5.01
N PRO A 44 -29.45 -2.35 4.10
CA PRO A 44 -28.45 -1.42 3.59
C PRO A 44 -29.01 -0.15 2.94
N SER A 45 -30.18 -0.23 2.30
CA SER A 45 -30.83 0.92 1.66
C SER A 45 -31.23 2.04 2.64
N GLN A 46 -31.27 1.76 3.95
CA GLN A 46 -31.67 2.74 4.98
C GLN A 46 -30.49 3.49 5.61
N VAL A 47 -29.23 3.10 5.29
CA VAL A 47 -28.04 3.56 6.02
C VAL A 47 -27.03 4.23 5.07
N LEU A 48 -26.63 5.46 5.39
CA LEU A 48 -25.56 6.22 4.74
C LEU A 48 -24.28 6.20 5.56
N CYS A 49 -23.23 6.87 5.07
CA CYS A 49 -22.03 7.14 5.86
C CYS A 49 -22.22 8.42 6.66
N HIS A 50 -21.85 8.43 7.94
CA HIS A 50 -21.86 9.65 8.73
C HIS A 50 -20.83 10.66 8.18
N PRO A 51 -21.14 11.98 8.04
CA PRO A 51 -20.19 12.95 7.50
C PRO A 51 -18.91 13.06 8.33
N LYS A 52 -19.01 12.88 9.66
CA LYS A 52 -17.85 12.83 10.56
C LYS A 52 -17.07 11.51 10.50
N ASN A 53 -17.46 10.55 9.66
CA ASN A 53 -16.78 9.26 9.56
C ASN A 53 -15.32 9.43 9.10
N ARG A 54 -14.38 8.72 9.73
CA ARG A 54 -12.94 8.83 9.47
C ARG A 54 -12.47 10.29 9.49
N ALA A 55 -12.75 10.99 10.58
CA ALA A 55 -12.39 12.41 10.76
C ALA A 55 -12.90 13.34 9.62
N GLY A 56 -14.06 13.04 9.04
CA GLY A 56 -14.66 13.86 7.98
C GLY A 56 -14.43 13.34 6.55
N ILE A 57 -13.64 12.28 6.38
CA ILE A 57 -13.24 11.75 5.06
C ILE A 57 -14.31 10.84 4.47
N MET A 58 -15.15 10.24 5.31
CA MET A 58 -16.18 9.28 4.93
C MET A 58 -15.61 8.00 4.29
N LEU A 59 -16.05 7.63 3.08
CA LEU A 59 -15.68 6.36 2.44
C LEU A 59 -14.79 6.59 1.23
N ASN A 60 -13.93 5.61 0.94
CA ASN A 60 -13.28 5.50 -0.35
C ASN A 60 -13.99 4.40 -1.17
N ALA A 61 -14.50 4.75 -2.36
CA ALA A 61 -15.29 3.84 -3.18
C ALA A 61 -14.53 2.57 -3.60
N TRP A 62 -13.22 2.68 -3.85
CA TRP A 62 -12.39 1.52 -4.15
C TRP A 62 -12.24 0.62 -2.94
N ASP A 63 -11.95 1.18 -1.76
CA ASP A 63 -11.82 0.42 -0.51
C ASP A 63 -13.12 -0.31 -0.17
N VAL A 64 -14.28 0.29 -0.45
CA VAL A 64 -15.60 -0.36 -0.32
C VAL A 64 -15.65 -1.64 -1.15
N HIS A 65 -15.27 -1.57 -2.42
CA HIS A 65 -15.32 -2.71 -3.34
C HIS A 65 -14.25 -3.76 -3.04
N ALA A 66 -13.02 -3.33 -2.73
CA ALA A 66 -11.94 -4.23 -2.35
C ALA A 66 -12.22 -4.97 -1.04
N THR A 67 -12.84 -4.29 -0.07
CA THR A 67 -13.28 -4.91 1.19
C THR A 67 -14.40 -5.91 0.91
N GLY A 68 -15.39 -5.54 0.11
CA GLY A 68 -16.48 -6.44 -0.30
C GLY A 68 -15.97 -7.68 -1.03
N ALA A 69 -15.01 -7.53 -1.95
CA ALA A 69 -14.37 -8.62 -2.67
C ALA A 69 -13.69 -9.63 -1.72
N LYS A 70 -12.87 -9.14 -0.77
CA LYS A 70 -12.23 -9.97 0.26
C LYS A 70 -13.23 -10.69 1.14
N MET A 71 -14.29 -9.99 1.56
CA MET A 71 -15.35 -10.57 2.37
C MET A 71 -16.10 -11.68 1.61
N LEU A 72 -16.33 -11.52 0.31
CA LEU A 72 -16.92 -12.56 -0.53
C LEU A 72 -15.99 -13.77 -0.72
N GLU A 73 -14.69 -13.53 -0.88
CA GLU A 73 -13.69 -14.60 -0.99
C GLU A 73 -13.58 -15.44 0.29
N LEU A 74 -13.63 -14.79 1.46
CA LEU A 74 -13.55 -15.44 2.76
C LEU A 74 -14.88 -16.06 3.23
N GLY A 75 -15.97 -15.75 2.53
CA GLY A 75 -17.33 -16.06 2.95
C GLY A 75 -17.89 -15.00 3.89
N MET A 76 -18.97 -14.35 3.47
CA MET A 76 -19.68 -13.39 4.29
C MET A 76 -20.49 -14.10 5.37
N ALA A 77 -20.26 -13.75 6.63
CA ALA A 77 -20.92 -14.37 7.77
C ALA A 77 -21.45 -13.32 8.75
N MET A 78 -22.76 -13.37 9.03
CA MET A 78 -23.45 -12.41 9.91
C MET A 78 -22.85 -12.36 11.32
N ASN A 79 -22.42 -13.51 11.85
CA ASN A 79 -21.80 -13.62 13.17
C ASN A 79 -20.38 -13.05 13.25
N LYS A 80 -19.80 -12.63 12.12
CA LYS A 80 -18.49 -11.96 12.05
C LYS A 80 -18.60 -10.45 11.91
N ILE A 81 -19.81 -9.91 11.74
CA ILE A 81 -20.03 -8.47 11.76
C ILE A 81 -19.75 -7.96 13.17
N GLN A 82 -18.81 -7.02 13.28
CA GLN A 82 -18.51 -6.33 14.54
C GLN A 82 -19.67 -5.42 14.94
N GLU A 83 -19.57 -4.78 16.11
CA GLU A 83 -20.58 -3.84 16.56
C GLU A 83 -20.84 -2.74 15.52
N SER A 84 -22.07 -2.72 14.99
CA SER A 84 -22.52 -1.77 13.97
C SER A 84 -23.29 -0.65 14.64
N VAL A 85 -22.84 0.60 14.46
CA VAL A 85 -23.43 1.78 15.12
C VAL A 85 -23.73 2.84 14.07
N ALA A 86 -24.93 3.40 14.16
CA ALA A 86 -25.38 4.49 13.30
C ALA A 86 -26.20 5.52 14.08
N PHE A 87 -26.12 6.77 13.66
CA PHE A 87 -26.94 7.86 14.18
C PHE A 87 -28.15 8.07 13.27
N GLU A 88 -29.29 8.45 13.84
CA GLU A 88 -30.41 8.93 13.01
C GLU A 88 -30.01 10.21 12.26
N VAL A 89 -30.49 10.35 11.03
CA VAL A 89 -30.41 11.62 10.28
C VAL A 89 -31.13 12.71 11.08
N SER A 90 -30.53 13.89 11.19
CA SER A 90 -31.08 14.98 11.98
C SER A 90 -32.48 15.38 11.50
N THR A 91 -33.33 15.76 12.45
CA THR A 91 -34.66 16.32 12.16
C THR A 91 -34.59 17.82 11.82
N LYS A 92 -33.47 18.50 12.13
CA LYS A 92 -33.25 19.91 11.82
C LYS A 92 -32.90 20.08 10.34
N GLY A 93 -33.66 20.89 9.62
CA GLY A 93 -33.56 21.04 8.17
C GLY A 93 -32.14 21.38 7.66
N SER A 94 -31.42 22.28 8.34
CA SER A 94 -30.06 22.67 7.96
C SER A 94 -29.05 21.54 8.15
N THR A 95 -29.03 20.91 9.33
CA THR A 95 -28.14 19.78 9.64
C THR A 95 -28.44 18.57 8.76
N LYS A 96 -29.72 18.26 8.55
CA LYS A 96 -30.16 17.21 7.62
C LYS A 96 -29.63 17.45 6.22
N HIS A 97 -29.79 18.68 5.71
CA HIS A 97 -29.30 19.04 4.39
C HIS A 97 -27.78 18.83 4.29
N GLN A 98 -27.01 19.28 5.28
CA GLN A 98 -25.55 19.07 5.33
C GLN A 98 -25.18 17.57 5.34
N GLN A 99 -25.86 16.76 6.15
CA GLN A 99 -25.60 15.32 6.26
C GLN A 99 -25.86 14.57 4.94
N LEU A 100 -26.96 14.90 4.25
CA LEU A 100 -27.30 14.32 2.96
C LEU A 100 -26.37 14.83 1.85
N GLN A 101 -26.07 16.14 1.85
CA GLN A 101 -25.22 16.75 0.83
C GLN A 101 -23.80 16.17 0.83
N ALA A 102 -23.23 15.88 2.00
CA ALA A 102 -21.94 15.21 2.10
C ALA A 102 -21.94 13.83 1.42
N ASN A 103 -23.02 13.04 1.60
CA ASN A 103 -23.16 11.75 0.93
C ASN A 103 -23.42 11.89 -0.58
N ILE A 104 -24.17 12.89 -1.02
CA ILE A 104 -24.37 13.20 -2.45
C ILE A 104 -23.02 13.50 -3.11
N GLN A 105 -22.23 14.40 -2.52
CA GLN A 105 -20.89 14.75 -3.03
C GLN A 105 -19.95 13.55 -3.06
N LEU A 106 -20.01 12.70 -2.02
CA LEU A 106 -19.25 11.45 -1.96
C LEU A 106 -19.62 10.53 -3.13
N VAL A 107 -20.91 10.33 -3.41
CA VAL A 107 -21.38 9.50 -4.53
C VAL A 107 -20.95 10.09 -5.88
N GLU A 108 -21.13 11.39 -6.08
CA GLU A 108 -20.74 12.07 -7.33
C GLU A 108 -19.25 11.89 -7.63
N SER A 109 -18.41 11.89 -6.60
CA SER A 109 -16.96 11.69 -6.71
C SER A 109 -16.55 10.23 -6.96
N SER A 110 -17.46 9.27 -6.75
CA SER A 110 -17.16 7.84 -6.83
C SER A 110 -17.16 7.28 -8.27
N HIS A 111 -17.55 8.08 -9.26
CA HIS A 111 -17.70 7.63 -10.65
C HIS A 111 -18.59 6.38 -10.79
N ASN A 112 -19.80 6.44 -10.22
CA ASN A 112 -20.80 5.36 -10.20
C ASN A 112 -20.38 4.08 -9.46
N GLN A 113 -19.38 4.14 -8.57
CA GLN A 113 -18.99 3.01 -7.73
C GLN A 113 -19.80 2.96 -6.43
N LEU A 114 -20.30 4.08 -5.92
CA LEU A 114 -21.20 4.12 -4.77
C LEU A 114 -22.66 4.27 -5.21
N ALA A 115 -23.57 3.71 -4.42
CA ALA A 115 -25.00 3.82 -4.65
C ALA A 115 -25.50 5.24 -4.36
N PRO A 116 -26.45 5.78 -5.15
CA PRO A 116 -27.02 7.10 -4.93
C PRO A 116 -27.79 7.20 -3.62
N VAL A 117 -27.95 8.44 -3.17
CA VAL A 117 -28.86 8.80 -2.10
C VAL A 117 -30.28 8.79 -2.67
N THR A 118 -31.16 7.98 -2.09
CA THR A 118 -32.50 7.67 -2.63
C THR A 118 -33.62 8.39 -1.88
N GLY A 119 -33.33 8.98 -0.72
CA GLY A 119 -34.30 9.55 0.21
C GLY A 119 -34.91 8.53 1.17
N GLN A 120 -34.64 7.22 1.00
CA GLN A 120 -35.06 6.18 1.93
C GLN A 120 -34.15 6.08 3.16
N GLU A 121 -33.02 6.78 3.14
CA GLU A 121 -32.00 6.71 4.17
C GLU A 121 -32.42 7.50 5.41
N ARG A 122 -32.32 6.84 6.56
CA ARG A 122 -32.67 7.42 7.87
C ARG A 122 -31.54 7.34 8.89
N LEU A 123 -30.47 6.60 8.57
CA LEU A 123 -29.33 6.37 9.45
C LEU A 123 -28.01 6.78 8.80
N LEU A 124 -27.03 7.12 9.64
CA LEU A 124 -25.69 7.55 9.30
C LEU A 124 -24.67 6.69 10.07
N SER A 125 -24.02 5.76 9.39
CA SER A 125 -23.09 4.78 9.97
C SER A 125 -21.79 5.41 10.46
N CYS A 126 -21.38 5.01 11.66
CA CYS A 126 -20.07 5.28 12.27
C CYS A 126 -19.17 4.03 12.34
N SER A 127 -19.74 2.83 12.18
CA SER A 127 -19.01 1.58 11.98
C SER A 127 -19.71 0.72 10.92
N SER A 128 -19.04 -0.32 10.43
CA SER A 128 -19.54 -1.16 9.32
C SER A 128 -19.87 -0.38 8.03
N SER A 129 -19.36 0.85 7.89
CA SER A 129 -19.70 1.75 6.80
C SER A 129 -19.28 1.23 5.42
N HIS A 130 -18.11 0.56 5.32
CA HIS A 130 -17.67 -0.05 4.05
C HIS A 130 -18.55 -1.25 3.67
N LEU A 131 -18.95 -2.08 4.63
CA LEU A 131 -19.81 -3.23 4.39
C LEU A 131 -21.18 -2.79 3.90
N VAL A 132 -21.82 -1.83 4.60
CA VAL A 132 -23.15 -1.35 4.19
C VAL A 132 -23.12 -0.62 2.85
N ALA A 133 -22.07 0.16 2.58
CA ALA A 133 -21.89 0.79 1.29
C ALA A 133 -21.68 -0.23 0.16
N PHE A 134 -20.96 -1.33 0.40
CA PHE A 134 -20.78 -2.39 -0.57
C PHE A 134 -22.11 -3.10 -0.87
N CYS A 135 -22.87 -3.49 0.16
CA CYS A 135 -24.20 -4.09 -0.04
C CYS A 135 -25.13 -3.15 -0.81
N ARG A 136 -25.11 -1.84 -0.53
CA ARG A 136 -25.84 -0.84 -1.32
C ARG A 136 -25.39 -0.81 -2.77
N ALA A 137 -24.08 -0.82 -3.03
CA ALA A 137 -23.52 -0.81 -4.38
C ALA A 137 -23.93 -2.06 -5.18
N VAL A 138 -24.00 -3.21 -4.52
CA VAL A 138 -24.50 -4.47 -5.10
C VAL A 138 -25.99 -4.37 -5.44
N LEU A 139 -26.82 -3.87 -4.51
CA LEU A 139 -28.26 -3.70 -4.71
C LEU A 139 -28.60 -2.70 -5.82
N HIS A 140 -27.79 -1.65 -5.97
CA HIS A 140 -28.03 -0.59 -6.96
C HIS A 140 -27.40 -0.88 -8.33
N GLY A 141 -26.57 -1.91 -8.45
CA GLY A 141 -25.90 -2.21 -9.71
C GLY A 141 -24.80 -1.23 -10.08
N CYS A 142 -24.02 -0.79 -9.09
CA CYS A 142 -22.92 0.14 -9.27
C CYS A 142 -21.78 -0.46 -10.11
N GLN A 143 -20.99 0.38 -10.76
CA GLN A 143 -19.83 -0.04 -11.52
C GLN A 143 -18.72 -0.51 -10.58
N THR A 144 -17.97 -1.54 -10.97
CA THR A 144 -16.79 -1.98 -10.23
C THR A 144 -15.57 -2.05 -11.14
N GLN A 145 -14.44 -1.57 -10.61
CA GLN A 145 -13.14 -1.75 -11.23
C GLN A 145 -12.28 -2.78 -10.45
N GLU A 146 -12.79 -3.32 -9.36
CA GLU A 146 -12.10 -4.37 -8.58
C GLU A 146 -12.04 -5.65 -9.42
N PRO A 147 -10.84 -6.22 -9.70
CA PRO A 147 -10.68 -7.31 -10.66
C PRO A 147 -11.54 -8.54 -10.40
N SER A 148 -11.62 -9.02 -9.16
CA SER A 148 -12.33 -10.25 -8.83
C SER A 148 -13.85 -10.10 -9.00
N LEU A 149 -14.39 -8.94 -8.61
CA LEU A 149 -15.78 -8.57 -8.77
C LEU A 149 -16.08 -8.31 -10.25
N LYS A 150 -15.22 -7.57 -10.95
CA LYS A 150 -15.37 -7.25 -12.37
C LYS A 150 -15.40 -8.52 -13.23
N ALA A 151 -14.59 -9.51 -12.90
CA ALA A 151 -14.59 -10.82 -13.57
C ALA A 151 -15.91 -11.59 -13.35
N LYS A 152 -16.51 -11.49 -12.16
CA LYS A 152 -17.77 -12.16 -11.82
C LYS A 152 -19.00 -11.45 -12.38
N THR A 153 -18.97 -10.12 -12.44
CA THR A 153 -20.17 -9.32 -12.71
C THR A 153 -20.12 -8.52 -14.01
N ASN A 154 -19.10 -8.76 -14.85
CA ASN A 154 -18.85 -7.98 -16.08
C ASN A 154 -18.74 -6.46 -15.84
N GLY A 155 -18.21 -6.07 -14.67
CA GLY A 155 -17.98 -4.67 -14.31
C GLY A 155 -19.18 -3.92 -13.75
N GLN A 156 -20.35 -4.56 -13.63
CA GLN A 156 -21.51 -4.00 -12.96
C GLN A 156 -21.93 -4.92 -11.82
N LEU A 157 -21.88 -4.48 -10.57
CA LEU A 157 -22.24 -5.32 -9.43
C LEU A 157 -23.70 -5.78 -9.56
N SER A 158 -24.02 -6.97 -9.08
CA SER A 158 -25.41 -7.37 -8.89
C SER A 158 -25.47 -8.51 -7.90
N LEU A 159 -26.55 -8.56 -7.12
CA LEU A 159 -26.74 -9.64 -6.16
C LEU A 159 -26.78 -10.99 -6.89
N ALA A 160 -27.50 -11.08 -8.01
CA ALA A 160 -27.61 -12.31 -8.80
C ALA A 160 -26.26 -12.84 -9.33
N ALA A 161 -25.30 -11.97 -9.67
CA ALA A 161 -24.00 -12.39 -10.17
C ALA A 161 -22.99 -12.71 -9.06
N LEU A 162 -23.18 -12.13 -7.87
CA LEU A 162 -22.28 -12.34 -6.72
C LEU A 162 -22.77 -13.43 -5.78
N ALA A 163 -24.07 -13.74 -5.85
CA ALA A 163 -24.68 -14.65 -4.92
C ALA A 163 -24.34 -16.12 -5.23
N ASN A 164 -24.06 -16.90 -4.20
CA ASN A 164 -23.87 -18.36 -4.25
C ASN A 164 -24.80 -19.05 -3.24
N SER A 165 -25.01 -20.36 -3.38
CA SER A 165 -26.00 -21.16 -2.64
C SER A 165 -25.83 -21.26 -1.10
N GLN A 166 -24.92 -20.51 -0.48
CA GLN A 166 -24.69 -20.47 0.99
C GLN A 166 -24.50 -19.02 1.50
N ASP A 167 -25.44 -18.12 1.19
CA ASP A 167 -25.09 -16.70 1.11
C ASP A 167 -25.39 -15.83 2.33
N GLY A 168 -24.32 -15.42 3.01
CA GLY A 168 -24.37 -14.27 3.91
C GLY A 168 -24.63 -12.96 3.18
N LEU A 169 -24.23 -12.82 1.90
CA LEU A 169 -24.45 -11.57 1.14
C LEU A 169 -25.95 -11.32 0.91
N VAL A 170 -26.70 -12.35 0.49
CA VAL A 170 -28.16 -12.24 0.30
C VAL A 170 -28.84 -11.82 1.59
N THR A 171 -28.49 -12.45 2.71
CA THR A 171 -29.01 -12.11 4.03
C THR A 171 -28.71 -10.65 4.38
N MET A 172 -27.46 -10.20 4.21
CA MET A 172 -27.07 -8.82 4.49
C MET A 172 -27.81 -7.80 3.61
N CYS A 173 -28.03 -8.12 2.33
CA CYS A 173 -28.68 -7.24 1.37
C CYS A 173 -30.20 -7.16 1.57
N GLU A 174 -30.87 -8.29 1.80
CA GLU A 174 -32.34 -8.38 1.83
C GLU A 174 -32.92 -8.25 3.23
N GLN A 175 -32.25 -8.83 4.24
CA GLN A 175 -32.75 -8.89 5.62
C GLN A 175 -32.03 -7.86 6.53
N GLY A 176 -30.82 -7.46 6.16
CA GLY A 176 -30.01 -6.56 6.97
C GLY A 176 -29.44 -7.24 8.22
N TRP A 177 -28.82 -6.46 9.10
CA TRP A 177 -28.26 -6.93 10.37
C TRP A 177 -28.55 -5.94 11.49
N THR A 178 -28.23 -6.32 12.72
CA THR A 178 -28.46 -5.50 13.90
C THR A 178 -27.49 -4.32 13.98
N TRP A 179 -28.05 -3.13 14.10
CA TRP A 179 -27.36 -1.87 14.39
C TRP A 179 -27.76 -1.37 15.77
N LEU A 180 -26.82 -0.78 16.51
CA LEU A 180 -27.16 0.15 17.58
C LEU A 180 -27.49 1.50 16.93
N VAL A 181 -28.76 1.89 16.97
CA VAL A 181 -29.24 3.17 16.46
C VAL A 181 -29.19 4.17 17.60
N VAL A 182 -28.46 5.27 17.40
CA VAL A 182 -28.37 6.40 18.35
C VAL A 182 -29.28 7.52 17.85
N SER A 183 -30.13 8.05 18.73
CA SER A 183 -31.07 9.09 18.37
C SER A 183 -30.37 10.37 17.91
N SER A 184 -30.96 11.06 16.93
CA SER A 184 -30.47 12.36 16.45
C SER A 184 -30.38 13.40 17.57
N LEU A 185 -31.21 13.30 18.61
CA LEU A 185 -31.17 14.17 19.80
C LEU A 185 -29.82 14.11 20.52
N VAL A 186 -29.15 12.95 20.49
CA VAL A 186 -27.85 12.77 21.12
C VAL A 186 -26.77 13.52 20.35
N GLU A 187 -26.74 13.41 19.02
CA GLU A 187 -25.78 14.17 18.19
C GLU A 187 -26.04 15.68 18.32
N GLU A 188 -27.30 16.09 18.43
CA GLU A 188 -27.63 17.50 18.66
C GLU A 188 -27.10 18.04 19.99
N ALA A 189 -27.13 17.22 21.05
CA ALA A 189 -26.58 17.57 22.36
C ALA A 189 -25.05 17.43 22.41
N PHE A 190 -24.50 16.46 21.66
CA PHE A 190 -23.08 16.10 21.65
C PHE A 190 -22.58 15.96 20.20
N PRO A 191 -22.32 17.08 19.50
CA PRO A 191 -21.98 17.03 18.08
C PRO A 191 -20.73 16.21 17.76
N ASP A 192 -19.78 16.10 18.67
CA ASP A 192 -18.51 15.38 18.53
C ASP A 192 -18.59 13.89 18.90
N LEU A 193 -19.72 13.43 19.47
CA LEU A 193 -19.88 12.03 19.85
C LEU A 193 -19.69 11.05 18.67
N PRO A 194 -20.20 11.29 17.45
CA PRO A 194 -19.94 10.41 16.31
C PRO A 194 -18.45 10.14 16.06
N THR A 195 -17.57 11.13 16.28
CA THR A 195 -16.12 10.98 16.14
C THR A 195 -15.55 10.02 17.20
N LEU A 196 -15.98 10.17 18.45
CA LEU A 196 -15.59 9.27 19.55
C LEU A 196 -16.03 7.83 19.28
N VAL A 197 -17.26 7.63 18.81
CA VAL A 197 -17.81 6.30 18.49
C VAL A 197 -16.95 5.61 17.44
N GLN A 198 -16.60 6.30 16.36
CA GLN A 198 -15.73 5.74 15.33
C GLN A 198 -14.35 5.37 15.87
N GLN A 199 -13.75 6.24 16.69
CA GLN A 199 -12.43 5.97 17.28
C GLN A 199 -12.47 4.69 18.13
N ALA A 200 -13.48 4.54 18.97
CA ALA A 200 -13.67 3.33 19.77
C ALA A 200 -13.83 2.07 18.90
N LEU A 201 -14.71 2.13 17.89
CA LEU A 201 -15.03 0.96 17.06
C LEU A 201 -13.95 0.61 16.04
N ASN A 202 -13.12 1.58 15.64
CA ASN A 202 -11.97 1.35 14.77
C ASN A 202 -10.72 0.86 15.52
N THR A 203 -10.71 0.78 16.87
CA THR A 203 -9.56 0.22 17.61
C THR A 203 -9.22 -1.21 17.20
N THR A 204 -10.23 -2.03 16.84
CA THR A 204 -10.03 -3.41 16.35
C THR A 204 -9.40 -3.44 14.97
N GLN A 205 -9.77 -2.51 14.08
CA GLN A 205 -9.18 -2.36 12.75
C GLN A 205 -7.79 -1.72 12.80
N ALA A 206 -7.52 -0.86 13.77
CA ALA A 206 -6.22 -0.27 14.00
C ALA A 206 -5.16 -1.32 14.36
N VAL A 207 -5.56 -2.39 15.06
CA VAL A 207 -4.70 -3.55 15.36
C VAL A 207 -4.45 -4.41 14.12
N SER A 208 -5.36 -4.43 13.12
CA SER A 208 -5.26 -5.32 11.94
C SER A 208 -4.79 -4.66 10.64
N GLN A 209 -5.08 -3.38 10.39
CA GLN A 209 -4.72 -2.64 9.18
C GLN A 209 -4.32 -1.17 9.39
N GLY A 210 -4.54 -0.60 10.59
CA GLY A 210 -4.01 0.69 11.02
C GLY A 210 -4.51 1.93 10.25
N GLN A 211 -4.65 3.05 10.97
CA GLN A 211 -4.99 4.35 10.38
C GLN A 211 -3.78 4.95 9.64
N GLY A 212 -3.95 5.39 8.39
CA GLY A 212 -2.87 5.93 7.57
C GLY A 212 -2.40 7.34 8.00
N GLU A 213 -1.19 7.74 7.61
CA GLU A 213 -0.51 8.95 8.11
C GLU A 213 -1.31 10.25 7.92
N CYS A 214 -1.99 10.43 6.78
CA CYS A 214 -2.80 11.64 6.52
C CYS A 214 -4.06 11.69 7.39
N GLU A 215 -4.70 10.54 7.61
CA GLU A 215 -5.86 10.41 8.49
C GLU A 215 -5.46 10.65 9.95
N THR A 216 -4.28 10.17 10.35
CA THR A 216 -3.69 10.43 11.67
C THR A 216 -3.43 11.92 11.88
N MET A 217 -2.84 12.61 10.90
CA MET A 217 -2.65 14.07 10.96
C MET A 217 -3.97 14.82 11.11
N LEU A 218 -5.02 14.45 10.35
CA LEU A 218 -6.35 15.07 10.48
C LEU A 218 -7.00 14.79 11.84
N THR A 219 -6.76 13.60 12.42
CA THR A 219 -7.25 13.26 13.76
C THR A 219 -6.56 14.09 14.84
N ILE A 220 -5.22 14.26 14.74
CA ILE A 220 -4.46 15.16 15.63
C ILE A 220 -4.99 16.58 15.49
N ALA A 221 -5.18 17.08 14.26
CA ALA A 221 -5.68 18.42 14.01
C ALA A 221 -7.08 18.62 14.64
N THR A 222 -7.98 17.65 14.45
CA THR A 222 -9.33 17.64 15.04
C THR A 222 -9.28 17.71 16.56
N HIS A 223 -8.46 16.89 17.21
CA HIS A 223 -8.29 16.95 18.67
C HIS A 223 -7.66 18.26 19.15
N TYR A 224 -6.70 18.79 18.39
CA TYR A 224 -6.08 20.07 18.70
C TYR A 224 -7.11 21.20 18.68
N GLN A 225 -7.98 21.28 17.65
CA GLN A 225 -9.06 22.28 17.58
C GLN A 225 -10.06 22.13 18.72
N HIS A 226 -10.49 20.91 19.04
CA HIS A 226 -11.42 20.68 20.14
C HIS A 226 -10.82 21.00 21.51
N GLY A 227 -9.49 20.89 21.66
CA GLY A 227 -8.77 21.22 22.88
C GLY A 227 -8.36 22.68 22.99
N GLN A 228 -8.76 23.56 22.06
CA GLN A 228 -8.40 24.97 22.09
C GLN A 228 -9.06 25.70 23.27
N ASP A 229 -8.28 26.51 23.96
CA ASP A 229 -8.78 27.47 24.95
C ASP A 229 -9.49 28.67 24.27
N SER A 230 -10.00 29.59 25.08
CA SER A 230 -10.63 30.83 24.61
C SER A 230 -9.71 31.73 23.76
N ASN A 231 -8.39 31.49 23.78
CA ASN A 231 -7.40 32.21 22.99
C ASN A 231 -7.02 31.46 21.70
N GLY A 232 -7.66 30.32 21.40
CA GLY A 232 -7.36 29.50 20.23
C GLY A 232 -6.08 28.67 20.37
N SER A 233 -5.53 28.52 21.58
CA SER A 233 -4.35 27.70 21.85
C SER A 233 -4.77 26.31 22.32
N GLY A 234 -4.37 25.27 21.58
CA GLY A 234 -4.64 23.88 21.93
C GLY A 234 -3.39 23.19 22.49
N ASP A 235 -3.57 22.11 23.26
CA ASP A 235 -2.46 21.27 23.69
C ASP A 235 -2.16 20.20 22.62
N MET A 236 -1.07 20.41 21.87
CA MET A 236 -0.64 19.48 20.83
C MET A 236 -0.20 18.13 21.39
N ALA A 237 0.43 18.10 22.57
CA ALA A 237 0.82 16.84 23.20
C ALA A 237 -0.41 16.02 23.60
N GLN A 238 -1.44 16.69 24.13
CA GLN A 238 -2.73 16.06 24.43
C GLN A 238 -3.42 15.57 23.15
N ALA A 239 -3.43 16.36 22.08
CA ALA A 239 -4.04 15.98 20.81
C ALA A 239 -3.37 14.74 20.19
N ILE A 240 -2.03 14.67 20.24
CA ILE A 240 -1.25 13.49 19.83
C ILE A 240 -1.62 12.28 20.69
N GLN A 241 -1.70 12.45 22.01
CA GLN A 241 -2.05 11.36 22.93
C GLN A 241 -3.45 10.81 22.68
N LEU A 242 -4.42 11.69 22.41
CA LEU A 242 -5.79 11.31 22.06
C LEU A 242 -5.82 10.55 20.73
N ALA A 243 -5.12 11.03 19.70
CA ALA A 243 -5.00 10.32 18.42
C ALA A 243 -4.28 8.96 18.58
N ALA A 244 -3.29 8.86 19.47
CA ALA A 244 -2.53 7.65 19.71
C ALA A 244 -3.36 6.54 20.39
N SER A 245 -4.47 6.92 21.05
CA SER A 245 -5.39 5.95 21.67
C SER A 245 -6.01 4.98 20.65
N SER A 246 -6.09 5.40 19.39
CA SER A 246 -6.56 4.59 18.27
C SER A 246 -5.46 3.71 17.65
N GLN A 247 -4.24 3.66 18.19
CA GLN A 247 -3.11 2.87 17.67
C GLN A 247 -2.88 3.01 16.14
N PRO A 248 -2.70 4.25 15.62
CA PRO A 248 -2.52 4.47 14.18
C PRO A 248 -1.22 3.89 13.63
N GLU A 249 -1.15 3.68 12.32
CA GLU A 249 0.12 3.37 11.67
C GLU A 249 1.07 4.57 11.78
N GLY A 250 2.35 4.30 12.05
CA GLY A 250 3.33 5.36 12.29
C GLY A 250 3.31 5.94 13.71
N SER A 251 2.78 5.19 14.68
CA SER A 251 2.81 5.52 16.11
C SER A 251 4.20 5.93 16.62
N ASN A 252 5.27 5.38 16.02
CA ASN A 252 6.66 5.70 16.32
C ASN A 252 7.10 7.13 15.98
N TYR A 253 6.40 7.85 15.10
CA TYR A 253 6.73 9.24 14.73
C TYR A 253 5.54 10.20 14.78
N MET A 254 4.53 9.93 15.61
CA MET A 254 3.38 10.82 15.81
C MET A 254 3.75 12.21 16.32
N GLN A 255 4.88 12.34 17.04
CA GLN A 255 5.41 13.64 17.44
C GLN A 255 5.78 14.50 16.21
N THR A 256 6.38 13.88 15.20
CA THR A 256 6.68 14.53 13.92
C THR A 256 5.40 14.91 13.17
N MET A 257 4.37 14.06 13.21
CA MET A 257 3.06 14.39 12.62
C MET A 257 2.42 15.59 13.33
N GLY A 258 2.42 15.63 14.67
CA GLY A 258 1.90 16.77 15.42
C GLY A 258 2.67 18.06 15.17
N TYR A 259 4.01 17.98 15.07
CA TYR A 259 4.84 19.10 14.64
C TYR A 259 4.43 19.59 13.24
N TYR A 260 4.20 18.69 12.29
CA TYR A 260 3.75 19.06 10.94
C TYR A 260 2.37 19.73 10.97
N VAL A 261 1.41 19.15 11.71
CA VAL A 261 0.05 19.69 11.87
C VAL A 261 0.09 21.10 12.45
N GLN A 262 0.90 21.33 13.47
CA GLN A 262 1.02 22.64 14.13
C GLN A 262 1.60 23.72 13.22
N ASN A 263 2.55 23.36 12.36
CA ASN A 263 3.37 24.35 11.63
C ASN A 263 3.02 24.49 10.15
N PHE A 264 2.43 23.47 9.51
CA PHE A 264 2.33 23.39 8.04
C PHE A 264 0.97 22.95 7.50
N SER A 265 -0.08 22.92 8.33
CA SER A 265 -1.43 22.46 7.93
C SER A 265 -2.22 23.44 7.06
N GLY A 266 -1.71 24.65 6.83
CA GLY A 266 -2.36 25.68 6.02
C GLY A 266 -3.31 26.62 6.78
N GLY A 267 -3.30 26.57 8.12
CA GLY A 267 -4.08 27.47 8.97
C GLY A 267 -5.46 26.92 9.35
N VAL A 268 -6.41 27.82 9.60
CA VAL A 268 -7.79 27.47 10.04
C VAL A 268 -8.46 26.56 9.02
N GLY A 269 -9.04 25.46 9.48
CA GLY A 269 -9.70 24.46 8.62
C GLY A 269 -8.74 23.54 7.87
N TRP A 270 -7.43 23.63 8.10
CA TRP A 270 -6.38 22.71 7.62
C TRP A 270 -6.47 22.32 6.14
N PRO A 271 -6.59 23.28 5.21
CA PRO A 271 -6.82 22.99 3.79
C PRO A 271 -5.74 22.09 3.18
N LEU A 272 -4.48 22.21 3.62
CA LEU A 272 -3.39 21.36 3.12
C LEU A 272 -3.51 19.90 3.59
N LEU A 273 -4.01 19.66 4.81
CA LEU A 273 -4.24 18.29 5.29
C LEU A 273 -5.41 17.64 4.54
N HIS A 274 -6.50 18.37 4.33
CA HIS A 274 -7.63 17.87 3.51
C HIS A 274 -7.20 17.55 2.08
N LEU A 275 -6.35 18.39 1.50
CA LEU A 275 -5.83 18.16 0.15
C LEU A 275 -4.87 16.95 0.09
N LEU A 276 -3.95 16.82 1.04
CA LEU A 276 -3.07 15.64 1.15
C LEU A 276 -3.86 14.35 1.32
N GLN A 277 -4.88 14.38 2.19
CA GLN A 277 -5.76 13.24 2.39
C GLN A 277 -6.54 12.89 1.12
N HIS A 278 -7.08 13.90 0.43
CA HIS A 278 -7.77 13.72 -0.86
C HIS A 278 -6.85 13.05 -1.87
N ILE A 279 -5.62 13.53 -2.03
CA ILE A 279 -4.61 12.92 -2.91
C ILE A 279 -4.30 11.48 -2.48
N SER A 280 -4.13 11.22 -1.19
CA SER A 280 -3.87 9.85 -0.71
C SER A 280 -5.01 8.88 -1.06
N SER A 281 -6.25 9.37 -1.11
CA SER A 281 -7.44 8.59 -1.45
C SER A 281 -7.66 8.46 -2.97
N TRP A 282 -7.35 9.51 -3.74
CA TRP A 282 -7.56 9.57 -5.19
C TRP A 282 -6.43 8.91 -6.00
N ALA A 283 -5.19 8.96 -5.54
CA ALA A 283 -4.06 8.30 -6.20
C ALA A 283 -4.25 6.78 -6.32
N SER A 284 -4.96 6.17 -5.36
CA SER A 284 -5.40 4.77 -5.42
C SER A 284 -6.43 4.52 -6.53
N LEU A 285 -7.30 5.49 -6.83
CA LEU A 285 -8.31 5.41 -7.90
C LEU A 285 -7.71 5.64 -9.30
N ALA A 286 -6.85 6.65 -9.47
CA ALA A 286 -6.22 6.99 -10.74
C ALA A 286 -5.21 5.91 -11.23
N ALA A 287 -4.70 5.06 -10.34
CA ALA A 287 -3.79 3.96 -10.70
C ALA A 287 -4.48 2.94 -11.62
N ASN A 288 -5.80 2.80 -11.48
CA ASN A 288 -6.61 1.85 -12.21
C ASN A 288 -7.08 2.37 -13.58
N ILE A 289 -6.99 3.68 -13.84
CA ILE A 289 -7.48 4.30 -15.08
C ILE A 289 -6.37 4.43 -16.13
N CYS A 290 -5.12 4.70 -15.73
CA CYS A 290 -4.11 5.16 -16.70
C CYS A 290 -3.11 4.10 -17.19
N LEU A 291 -2.84 2.99 -16.49
CA LEU A 291 -1.71 2.10 -16.88
C LEU A 291 -1.87 0.60 -16.58
N GLY A 292 -3.04 0.12 -16.16
CA GLY A 292 -3.24 -1.32 -15.90
C GLY A 292 -2.31 -1.94 -14.84
N LYS A 293 -1.65 -1.10 -14.02
CA LYS A 293 -0.79 -1.52 -12.91
C LYS A 293 -1.51 -1.26 -11.60
N GLN A 294 -1.87 -2.35 -10.94
CA GLN A 294 -2.61 -2.38 -9.68
C GLN A 294 -1.75 -1.80 -8.54
N PHE A 295 -2.29 -0.84 -7.81
CA PHE A 295 -1.84 -0.53 -6.45
C PHE A 295 -2.97 -0.88 -5.49
N SER A 296 -2.65 -1.73 -4.51
CA SER A 296 -3.62 -2.48 -3.70
C SER A 296 -4.07 -1.76 -2.42
N THR A 297 -3.51 -0.59 -2.07
CA THR A 297 -3.78 0.12 -0.81
C THR A 297 -3.49 1.63 -0.90
N THR A 298 -3.96 2.41 0.07
CA THR A 298 -3.41 3.76 0.37
C THR A 298 -1.90 3.68 0.57
N LEU A 299 -1.13 4.60 -0.02
CA LEU A 299 0.33 4.62 0.09
C LEU A 299 0.79 5.25 1.40
N LYS A 300 1.85 4.68 1.98
CA LYS A 300 2.55 5.21 3.16
C LYS A 300 3.73 6.08 2.72
N LEU A 301 3.96 7.21 3.38
CA LEU A 301 5.13 8.06 3.24
C LEU A 301 6.32 7.45 3.98
N GLY A 302 6.09 6.96 5.21
CA GLY A 302 7.10 6.35 6.06
C GLY A 302 7.97 7.36 6.81
N GLU A 303 8.45 6.96 7.99
CA GLU A 303 9.10 7.85 8.98
C GLU A 303 10.26 8.67 8.41
N GLU A 304 11.21 8.03 7.73
CA GLU A 304 12.43 8.70 7.26
C GLU A 304 12.10 9.84 6.28
N TYR A 305 11.21 9.57 5.33
CA TYR A 305 10.81 10.55 4.33
C TYR A 305 9.96 11.65 4.95
N PHE A 306 8.93 11.27 5.72
CA PHE A 306 8.04 12.22 6.37
C PHE A 306 8.81 13.16 7.31
N SER A 307 9.69 12.63 8.16
CA SER A 307 10.50 13.43 9.08
C SER A 307 11.47 14.35 8.34
N THR A 308 12.04 13.89 7.22
CA THR A 308 12.85 14.77 6.37
C THR A 308 12.03 15.96 5.89
N VAL A 309 10.83 15.75 5.35
CA VAL A 309 9.99 16.84 4.84
C VAL A 309 9.47 17.73 5.97
N ALA A 310 9.12 17.19 7.13
CA ALA A 310 8.64 17.97 8.27
C ALA A 310 9.74 18.89 8.83
N TYR A 311 10.97 18.39 9.02
CA TYR A 311 12.07 19.15 9.62
C TYR A 311 13.00 19.83 8.61
N LEU A 312 12.72 19.75 7.31
CA LEU A 312 13.55 20.38 6.28
C LEU A 312 13.63 21.90 6.51
N ASP A 313 14.82 22.44 6.74
CA ASP A 313 15.03 23.89 6.84
C ASP A 313 15.49 24.44 5.48
N PHE A 314 14.62 25.18 4.81
CA PHE A 314 14.88 25.82 3.51
C PHE A 314 15.77 27.07 3.62
N LYS A 315 16.20 27.46 4.83
CA LYS A 315 17.02 28.65 5.09
C LYS A 315 16.39 29.92 4.52
N GLU A 316 15.06 30.01 4.63
CA GLU A 316 14.26 31.16 4.24
C GLU A 316 13.52 31.69 5.47
N LYS A 317 13.67 33.00 5.74
CA LYS A 317 13.12 33.61 6.96
C LYS A 317 11.68 34.06 6.77
N SER A 318 11.30 34.36 5.52
CA SER A 318 9.98 34.90 5.18
C SER A 318 8.88 33.85 5.14
N SER A 319 9.22 32.57 4.95
CA SER A 319 8.24 31.48 4.85
C SER A 319 8.86 30.17 5.32
N SER A 320 8.03 29.36 5.99
CA SER A 320 8.36 28.00 6.39
C SER A 320 8.11 26.95 5.28
N MET A 321 7.67 27.41 4.10
CA MET A 321 7.37 26.64 2.88
C MET A 321 6.29 25.56 3.03
N PRO A 322 5.11 25.87 3.61
CA PRO A 322 4.04 24.89 3.79
C PRO A 322 3.55 24.28 2.47
N TRP A 323 3.44 25.05 1.38
CA TRP A 323 2.98 24.51 0.09
C TRP A 323 3.97 23.56 -0.54
N VAL A 324 5.26 23.91 -0.55
CA VAL A 324 6.30 23.01 -1.07
C VAL A 324 6.37 21.74 -0.25
N ARG A 325 6.27 21.81 1.09
CA ARG A 325 6.21 20.61 1.94
C ARG A 325 5.02 19.72 1.58
N ALA A 326 3.82 20.30 1.48
CA ALA A 326 2.63 19.55 1.10
C ALA A 326 2.77 18.96 -0.32
N ALA A 327 3.36 19.70 -1.26
CA ALA A 327 3.60 19.20 -2.62
C ALA A 327 4.57 18.01 -2.66
N LEU A 328 5.62 18.02 -1.83
CA LEU A 328 6.54 16.89 -1.69
C LEU A 328 5.83 15.65 -1.15
N LEU A 329 5.01 15.80 -0.10
CA LEU A 329 4.20 14.71 0.44
C LEU A 329 3.21 14.19 -0.61
N ALA A 330 2.51 15.09 -1.31
CA ALA A 330 1.59 14.76 -2.39
C ALA A 330 2.24 13.96 -3.53
N ALA A 331 3.47 14.30 -3.93
CA ALA A 331 4.21 13.57 -4.94
C ALA A 331 4.49 12.12 -4.53
N ASN A 332 4.78 11.86 -3.25
CA ASN A 332 4.94 10.50 -2.75
C ASN A 332 3.59 9.79 -2.55
N LEU A 333 2.57 10.45 -2.00
CA LEU A 333 1.22 9.87 -1.90
C LEU A 333 0.62 9.49 -3.26
N SER A 334 1.08 10.13 -4.33
CA SER A 334 0.69 9.84 -5.72
C SER A 334 1.66 8.93 -6.48
N ALA A 335 2.68 8.37 -5.81
CA ALA A 335 3.74 7.62 -6.47
C ALA A 335 3.19 6.47 -7.34
N PRO A 336 3.75 6.24 -8.55
CA PRO A 336 3.38 5.10 -9.39
C PRO A 336 4.08 3.80 -8.98
N ARG A 337 4.83 3.79 -7.86
CA ARG A 337 5.59 2.65 -7.34
C ARG A 337 5.64 2.69 -5.82
N SER A 338 5.55 1.51 -5.21
CA SER A 338 5.69 1.31 -3.76
C SER A 338 6.48 0.03 -3.47
N ILE A 339 7.10 -0.01 -2.28
CA ILE A 339 7.73 -1.21 -1.71
C ILE A 339 7.14 -1.36 -0.31
N ASP A 340 6.55 -2.52 0.01
CA ASP A 340 5.90 -2.80 1.30
C ASP A 340 4.85 -1.75 1.71
N GLY A 341 4.10 -1.23 0.72
CA GLY A 341 3.11 -0.16 0.92
C GLY A 341 3.69 1.25 1.08
N ILE A 342 5.02 1.40 1.14
CA ILE A 342 5.71 2.69 1.24
C ILE A 342 5.96 3.24 -0.17
N ALA A 343 5.53 4.48 -0.41
CA ALA A 343 5.72 5.23 -1.64
C ALA A 343 7.20 5.41 -2.01
N LYS A 344 7.51 5.24 -3.30
CA LYS A 344 8.87 5.44 -3.85
C LYS A 344 8.82 6.31 -5.10
N CYS A 345 8.64 7.63 -4.93
CA CYS A 345 8.81 8.62 -5.99
C CYS A 345 10.00 9.56 -5.72
N LEU A 346 9.94 10.27 -4.59
CA LEU A 346 10.96 11.15 -4.05
C LEU A 346 11.65 10.51 -2.85
N THR A 347 12.95 10.78 -2.71
CA THR A 347 13.78 10.29 -1.61
C THR A 347 14.21 11.41 -0.67
N LYS A 348 14.73 11.07 0.52
CA LYS A 348 15.36 12.03 1.44
C LYS A 348 16.41 12.91 0.75
N ALA A 349 17.26 12.30 -0.09
CA ALA A 349 18.30 13.03 -0.82
C ALA A 349 17.74 14.04 -1.83
N ASP A 350 16.56 13.78 -2.39
CA ASP A 350 15.91 14.73 -3.30
C ASP A 350 15.41 15.96 -2.52
N CYS A 351 14.77 15.75 -1.35
CA CYS A 351 14.33 16.83 -0.46
C CYS A 351 15.50 17.66 0.08
N GLU A 352 16.58 17.02 0.51
CA GLU A 352 17.75 17.73 1.05
C GLU A 352 18.46 18.60 0.02
N LYS A 353 18.39 18.29 -1.28
CA LYS A 353 18.96 19.14 -2.34
C LYS A 353 18.22 20.48 -2.48
N LEU A 354 16.94 20.52 -2.12
CA LEU A 354 16.11 21.72 -2.22
C LEU A 354 16.56 22.82 -1.23
N LYS A 355 17.27 22.48 -0.16
CA LYS A 355 17.86 23.47 0.78
C LYS A 355 19.13 24.14 0.24
N SER A 356 19.64 23.72 -0.92
CA SER A 356 20.87 24.28 -1.48
C SER A 356 20.66 25.72 -1.96
N LYS A 357 21.70 26.56 -1.85
CA LYS A 357 21.65 27.96 -2.30
C LYS A 357 21.23 28.09 -3.78
N HIS A 358 21.62 27.12 -4.61
CA HIS A 358 21.30 27.09 -6.05
C HIS A 358 19.82 26.81 -6.33
N GLN A 359 19.12 26.08 -5.45
CA GLN A 359 17.70 25.74 -5.62
C GLN A 359 16.77 26.75 -4.93
N LYS A 360 17.31 27.61 -4.07
CA LYS A 360 16.53 28.50 -3.20
C LYS A 360 15.53 29.37 -3.98
N ALA A 361 15.96 30.00 -5.08
CA ALA A 361 15.08 30.85 -5.88
C ALA A 361 13.91 30.06 -6.50
N LEU A 362 14.20 28.86 -7.01
CA LEU A 362 13.18 27.98 -7.61
C LEU A 362 12.18 27.48 -6.57
N VAL A 363 12.63 27.16 -5.36
CA VAL A 363 11.76 26.73 -4.25
C VAL A 363 10.83 27.86 -3.80
N ILE A 364 11.35 29.09 -3.65
CA ILE A 364 10.55 30.27 -3.31
C ILE A 364 9.49 30.54 -4.38
N GLN A 365 9.88 30.43 -5.66
CA GLN A 365 8.95 30.57 -6.77
C GLN A 365 7.86 29.49 -6.72
N CYS A 366 8.21 28.24 -6.47
CA CYS A 366 7.27 27.13 -6.32
C CYS A 366 6.25 27.40 -5.21
N GLU A 367 6.71 27.80 -4.02
CA GLU A 367 5.84 28.16 -2.90
C GLU A 367 4.83 29.25 -3.28
N SER A 368 5.33 30.31 -3.93
CA SER A 368 4.51 31.47 -4.31
C SER A 368 3.46 31.10 -5.36
N MET A 369 3.82 30.28 -6.35
CA MET A 369 2.90 29.87 -7.42
C MET A 369 1.85 28.89 -6.94
N LEU A 370 2.20 27.95 -6.06
CA LEU A 370 1.22 27.07 -5.42
C LEU A 370 0.21 27.86 -4.58
N ALA A 371 0.69 28.83 -3.78
CA ALA A 371 -0.18 29.71 -3.02
C ALA A 371 -1.12 30.53 -3.93
N MET A 372 -0.60 31.06 -5.04
CA MET A 372 -1.38 31.82 -6.02
C MET A 372 -2.46 30.96 -6.69
N ASN A 373 -2.11 29.76 -7.18
CA ASN A 373 -3.06 28.84 -7.81
C ASN A 373 -4.18 28.43 -6.85
N TRP A 374 -3.83 28.18 -5.59
CA TRP A 374 -4.83 27.91 -4.55
C TRP A 374 -5.77 29.11 -4.32
N ALA A 375 -5.22 30.32 -4.19
CA ALA A 375 -6.04 31.52 -4.01
C ALA A 375 -7.02 31.72 -5.16
N THR A 376 -6.59 31.49 -6.40
CA THR A 376 -7.45 31.52 -7.59
C THR A 376 -8.58 30.49 -7.51
N LEU A 377 -8.27 29.25 -7.11
CA LEU A 377 -9.26 28.19 -6.94
C LEU A 377 -10.27 28.51 -5.83
N GLN A 378 -9.82 29.12 -4.73
CA GLN A 378 -10.67 29.51 -3.60
C GLN A 378 -11.70 30.59 -3.96
N GLY A 379 -11.49 31.31 -5.08
CA GLY A 379 -12.48 32.24 -5.63
C GLY A 379 -13.65 31.57 -6.36
N LYS A 380 -13.63 30.23 -6.55
CA LYS A 380 -14.66 29.50 -7.30
C LYS A 380 -15.78 28.98 -6.39
N PRO A 381 -17.04 28.93 -6.86
CA PRO A 381 -18.17 28.45 -6.05
C PRO A 381 -18.11 26.95 -5.71
N TRP A 382 -17.30 26.18 -6.44
CA TRP A 382 -17.10 24.74 -6.28
C TRP A 382 -15.75 24.37 -5.65
N LYS A 383 -15.09 25.33 -4.97
CA LYS A 383 -13.75 25.20 -4.38
C LYS A 383 -13.57 24.04 -3.40
N ASP A 384 -14.65 23.62 -2.74
CA ASP A 384 -14.64 22.54 -1.73
C ASP A 384 -15.05 21.18 -2.33
N THR A 385 -15.05 21.05 -3.65
CA THR A 385 -15.42 19.81 -4.34
C THR A 385 -14.20 18.92 -4.63
N PRO A 386 -14.39 17.60 -4.76
CA PRO A 386 -13.35 16.67 -5.20
C PRO A 386 -12.69 17.07 -6.52
N LYS A 387 -13.42 17.75 -7.42
CA LYS A 387 -12.89 18.27 -8.69
C LYS A 387 -11.84 19.37 -8.45
N ALA A 388 -12.11 20.29 -7.53
CA ALA A 388 -11.16 21.33 -7.12
C ALA A 388 -9.88 20.73 -6.52
N TYR A 389 -10.04 19.76 -5.60
CA TYR A 389 -8.89 19.11 -4.98
C TYR A 389 -8.06 18.27 -5.95
N ASN A 390 -8.68 17.61 -6.93
CA ASN A 390 -7.97 16.91 -8.00
C ASN A 390 -7.11 17.89 -8.83
N LEU A 391 -7.69 19.02 -9.22
CA LEU A 391 -7.01 20.03 -10.01
C LEU A 391 -5.77 20.59 -9.27
N MET A 392 -5.96 21.02 -8.02
CA MET A 392 -4.85 21.51 -7.21
C MET A 392 -3.81 20.43 -6.91
N GLY A 393 -4.26 19.20 -6.65
CA GLY A 393 -3.37 18.07 -6.37
C GLY A 393 -2.46 17.74 -7.55
N ARG A 394 -2.97 17.78 -8.80
CA ARG A 394 -2.13 17.62 -10.00
C ARG A 394 -1.07 18.71 -10.10
N CYS A 395 -1.45 19.97 -9.86
CA CYS A 395 -0.53 21.10 -9.86
C CYS A 395 0.61 20.89 -8.85
N MET A 396 0.27 20.52 -7.61
CA MET A 396 1.23 20.23 -6.55
C MET A 396 2.21 19.12 -6.92
N VAL A 397 1.71 17.99 -7.43
CA VAL A 397 2.56 16.86 -7.82
C VAL A 397 3.52 17.26 -8.95
N ARG A 398 3.02 17.92 -10.00
CA ARG A 398 3.84 18.39 -11.12
C ARG A 398 4.95 19.34 -10.65
N MET A 399 4.61 20.33 -9.83
CA MET A 399 5.59 21.30 -9.32
C MET A 399 6.63 20.66 -8.39
N ALA A 400 6.23 19.75 -7.50
CA ALA A 400 7.16 19.03 -6.62
C ALA A 400 8.15 18.16 -7.41
N LEU A 401 7.66 17.44 -8.43
CA LEU A 401 8.52 16.63 -9.28
C LEU A 401 9.46 17.49 -10.12
N HIS A 402 9.01 18.64 -10.60
CA HIS A 402 9.83 19.57 -11.37
C HIS A 402 10.99 20.15 -10.54
N ILE A 403 10.72 20.67 -9.33
CA ILE A 403 11.80 21.19 -8.48
C ILE A 403 12.77 20.09 -8.01
N ALA A 404 12.29 18.84 -7.91
CA ALA A 404 13.10 17.68 -7.60
C ALA A 404 13.84 17.09 -8.82
N LYS A 405 13.52 17.54 -10.04
CA LYS A 405 13.99 16.98 -11.33
C LYS A 405 13.66 15.49 -11.49
N LYS A 406 12.40 15.15 -11.22
CA LYS A 406 11.85 13.78 -11.16
C LYS A 406 10.53 13.63 -11.91
N GLU A 407 10.23 14.50 -12.87
CA GLU A 407 8.99 14.53 -13.66
C GLU A 407 8.66 13.15 -14.24
N THR A 408 9.65 12.50 -14.87
CA THR A 408 9.53 11.12 -15.41
C THR A 408 9.26 10.02 -14.37
N LYS A 409 9.33 10.33 -13.07
CA LYS A 409 9.00 9.39 -11.97
C LYS A 409 7.57 9.56 -11.47
N GLY A 410 6.88 10.62 -11.89
CA GLY A 410 5.46 10.82 -11.66
C GLY A 410 4.59 9.98 -12.57
N ARG A 411 3.28 10.13 -12.42
CA ARG A 411 2.28 9.55 -13.32
C ARG A 411 2.10 10.38 -14.57
N ASP A 412 2.17 11.70 -14.42
CA ASP A 412 2.32 12.63 -15.51
C ASP A 412 3.81 12.65 -15.89
N THR A 413 4.17 11.97 -16.96
CA THR A 413 5.56 11.85 -17.42
C THR A 413 5.99 13.02 -18.31
N LYS A 414 5.15 14.05 -18.45
CA LYS A 414 5.49 15.26 -19.19
C LYS A 414 6.62 15.99 -18.47
N ASN A 415 7.68 16.33 -19.22
CA ASN A 415 8.70 17.25 -18.75
C ASN A 415 8.21 18.67 -19.01
N TYR A 416 8.19 19.49 -17.97
CA TYR A 416 7.85 20.90 -18.06
C TYR A 416 9.12 21.73 -18.12
N GLU A 417 9.10 22.79 -18.93
CA GLU A 417 10.24 23.69 -19.07
C GLU A 417 10.41 24.60 -17.85
N SER A 418 9.30 24.93 -17.17
CA SER A 418 9.30 25.82 -16.02
C SER A 418 8.09 25.62 -15.11
N LEU A 419 8.18 26.16 -13.89
CA LEU A 419 7.02 26.27 -12.98
C LEU A 419 5.88 27.12 -13.57
N ALA A 420 6.21 28.11 -14.41
CA ALA A 420 5.24 28.95 -15.12
C ALA A 420 4.36 28.11 -16.06
N GLU A 421 4.95 27.20 -16.82
CA GLU A 421 4.20 26.29 -17.70
C GLU A 421 3.20 25.44 -16.92
N ILE A 422 3.60 24.91 -15.76
CA ILE A 422 2.71 24.11 -14.90
C ILE A 422 1.54 24.95 -14.37
N SER A 423 1.79 26.22 -14.04
CA SER A 423 0.76 27.14 -13.55
C SER A 423 -0.20 27.60 -14.65
N THR A 424 0.30 27.79 -15.87
CA THR A 424 -0.54 28.04 -17.05
C THR A 424 -1.45 26.84 -17.32
N LEU A 425 -0.90 25.63 -17.32
CA LEU A 425 -1.68 24.40 -17.49
C LEU A 425 -2.77 24.25 -16.41
N PHE A 426 -2.46 24.59 -15.15
CA PHE A 426 -3.47 24.62 -14.09
C PHE A 426 -4.62 25.61 -14.42
N SER A 427 -4.29 26.78 -14.95
CA SER A 427 -5.29 27.80 -15.32
C SER A 427 -6.14 27.36 -16.52
N GLU A 428 -5.56 26.68 -17.49
CA GLU A 428 -6.26 26.08 -18.63
C GLU A 428 -7.22 24.98 -18.15
N GLU A 429 -6.73 24.03 -17.36
CA GLU A 429 -7.54 22.95 -16.78
C GLU A 429 -8.66 23.50 -15.87
N LEU A 430 -8.43 24.65 -15.20
CA LEU A 430 -9.45 25.34 -14.42
C LEU A 430 -10.59 25.84 -15.31
N LEU A 431 -10.27 26.46 -16.45
CA LEU A 431 -11.27 26.97 -17.40
C LEU A 431 -12.05 25.83 -18.07
N GLU A 432 -11.40 24.71 -18.39
CA GLU A 432 -12.07 23.52 -18.94
C GLU A 432 -13.12 22.96 -17.97
N VAL A 433 -12.81 22.94 -16.67
CA VAL A 433 -13.76 22.50 -15.64
C VAL A 433 -14.95 23.46 -15.54
N GLU A 434 -14.74 24.76 -15.77
CA GLU A 434 -15.84 25.75 -15.81
C GLU A 434 -16.69 25.66 -17.08
N ALA A 435 -16.09 25.29 -18.21
CA ALA A 435 -16.76 25.22 -19.50
C ALA A 435 -17.61 23.96 -19.70
N ALA A 436 -17.48 22.94 -18.85
CA ALA A 436 -18.20 21.67 -19.00
C ALA A 436 -19.71 21.81 -18.69
N PRO A 437 -20.62 21.67 -19.67
CA PRO A 437 -22.06 21.62 -19.41
C PRO A 437 -22.44 20.25 -18.86
N GLY A 438 -23.35 20.23 -17.88
CA GLY A 438 -24.06 19.00 -17.49
C GLY A 438 -25.09 18.60 -18.56
N ALA A 439 -25.14 17.30 -18.84
CA ALA A 439 -26.07 16.58 -19.75
C ALA A 439 -25.86 16.76 -21.28
N PRO A 440 -26.03 15.68 -22.08
CA PRO A 440 -25.81 15.73 -23.52
C PRO A 440 -27.01 16.36 -24.24
N SER A 441 -26.77 17.45 -24.99
CA SER A 441 -27.72 18.01 -25.94
C SER A 441 -27.64 17.28 -27.28
N VAL A 442 -28.75 16.73 -27.74
CA VAL A 442 -28.92 16.24 -29.12
C VAL A 442 -29.45 17.40 -29.95
N GLU A 443 -28.70 17.84 -30.96
CA GLU A 443 -29.25 18.57 -32.10
C GLU A 443 -29.11 17.73 -33.39
N PRO A 444 -30.05 17.88 -34.34
CA PRO A 444 -30.22 16.96 -35.45
C PRO A 444 -29.53 17.49 -36.72
N ASP A 445 -28.59 16.71 -37.26
CA ASP A 445 -28.14 16.89 -38.63
C ASP A 445 -28.44 15.61 -39.41
N ALA A 446 -29.44 15.70 -40.29
CA ALA A 446 -29.68 14.73 -41.33
C ALA A 446 -28.84 15.09 -42.55
N ALA A 447 -27.80 14.30 -42.85
CA ALA A 447 -27.37 13.93 -44.21
C ALA A 447 -25.99 13.24 -44.19
N ASP A 448 -25.99 11.95 -43.86
CA ASP A 448 -25.10 10.90 -44.40
C ASP A 448 -25.37 9.63 -43.55
N PRO A 449 -26.06 8.61 -44.09
CA PRO A 449 -26.38 7.38 -43.37
C PRO A 449 -25.15 6.70 -42.74
N ALA A 450 -23.97 6.81 -43.37
CA ALA A 450 -22.73 6.27 -42.82
C ALA A 450 -22.25 7.07 -41.61
N LYS A 451 -22.32 8.40 -41.65
CA LYS A 451 -22.00 9.26 -40.48
C LYS A 451 -23.00 9.06 -39.35
N LEU A 452 -24.27 8.86 -39.68
CA LEU A 452 -25.30 8.56 -38.70
C LEU A 452 -25.03 7.20 -38.02
N ALA A 453 -24.66 6.16 -38.79
CA ALA A 453 -24.29 4.86 -38.23
C ALA A 453 -23.06 4.94 -37.32
N MET A 454 -21.99 5.64 -37.76
CA MET A 454 -20.79 5.88 -36.94
C MET A 454 -21.13 6.60 -35.63
N LYS A 455 -21.94 7.67 -35.69
CA LYS A 455 -22.37 8.44 -34.51
C LYS A 455 -23.27 7.62 -33.59
N THR A 456 -24.23 6.88 -34.15
CA THR A 456 -25.23 6.10 -33.40
C THR A 456 -24.58 4.95 -32.65
N TYR A 457 -23.70 4.20 -33.32
CA TYR A 457 -23.07 3.01 -32.76
C TYR A 457 -21.69 3.27 -32.17
N ARG A 458 -21.21 4.52 -32.23
CA ARG A 458 -19.90 4.97 -31.72
C ARG A 458 -18.75 4.13 -32.27
N VAL A 459 -18.76 3.91 -33.59
CA VAL A 459 -17.71 3.20 -34.30
C VAL A 459 -16.92 4.14 -35.22
N GLU A 460 -15.64 3.86 -35.33
CA GLU A 460 -14.64 4.65 -36.05
C GLU A 460 -13.82 3.72 -36.96
N PRO A 461 -13.73 4.00 -38.28
CA PRO A 461 -12.83 3.30 -39.18
C PRO A 461 -11.38 3.36 -38.71
N GLY A 462 -10.62 2.30 -38.96
CA GLY A 462 -9.24 2.14 -38.50
C GLY A 462 -9.11 1.57 -37.09
N CYS A 463 -10.15 1.62 -36.27
CA CYS A 463 -10.14 1.04 -34.92
C CYS A 463 -10.45 -0.46 -34.91
N HIS A 464 -10.10 -1.12 -33.81
CA HIS A 464 -10.31 -2.55 -33.59
C HIS A 464 -11.50 -2.81 -32.68
N TYR A 465 -12.18 -3.94 -32.89
CA TYR A 465 -13.42 -4.30 -32.22
C TYR A 465 -13.50 -5.80 -31.97
N THR A 466 -14.21 -6.19 -30.91
CA THR A 466 -14.69 -7.56 -30.72
C THR A 466 -16.14 -7.64 -31.16
N TYR A 467 -16.53 -8.78 -31.72
CA TYR A 467 -17.86 -8.99 -32.30
C TYR A 467 -18.63 -10.08 -31.53
N LYS A 468 -19.92 -9.88 -31.27
CA LYS A 468 -20.80 -10.92 -30.72
C LYS A 468 -21.98 -11.20 -31.64
N ALA A 469 -21.92 -12.33 -32.36
CA ALA A 469 -22.99 -12.77 -33.26
C ALA A 469 -24.33 -12.99 -32.55
N LYS A 470 -25.43 -12.87 -33.30
CA LYS A 470 -26.81 -12.89 -32.78
C LYS A 470 -27.21 -14.15 -32.03
N ASP A 471 -26.73 -15.29 -32.49
CA ASP A 471 -27.09 -16.60 -31.95
C ASP A 471 -25.97 -17.24 -31.13
N SER A 472 -24.90 -16.50 -30.84
CA SER A 472 -23.76 -17.00 -30.06
C SER A 472 -23.77 -16.43 -28.64
N LYS A 473 -23.74 -17.33 -27.64
CA LYS A 473 -23.51 -16.94 -26.24
C LYS A 473 -22.08 -16.45 -26.00
N ILE A 474 -21.14 -16.81 -26.87
CA ILE A 474 -19.70 -16.52 -26.74
C ILE A 474 -19.31 -15.45 -27.77
N ALA A 475 -18.53 -14.46 -27.34
CA ALA A 475 -17.98 -13.44 -28.24
C ALA A 475 -16.99 -14.09 -29.22
N ASP A 476 -16.96 -13.60 -30.46
CA ASP A 476 -15.96 -14.00 -31.43
C ASP A 476 -14.57 -13.68 -30.86
N PRO A 477 -13.65 -14.67 -30.77
CA PRO A 477 -12.32 -14.44 -30.24
C PRO A 477 -11.45 -13.55 -31.16
N ARG A 478 -11.89 -13.29 -32.38
CA ARG A 478 -11.18 -12.47 -33.35
C ARG A 478 -11.32 -10.98 -33.03
N VAL A 479 -10.22 -10.27 -33.25
CA VAL A 479 -10.18 -8.79 -33.20
C VAL A 479 -10.32 -8.27 -34.62
N TRP A 480 -11.38 -7.50 -34.85
CA TRP A 480 -11.81 -7.01 -36.14
C TRP A 480 -11.47 -5.53 -36.29
N LYS A 481 -10.71 -5.17 -37.31
CA LYS A 481 -10.48 -3.79 -37.70
C LYS A 481 -11.63 -3.31 -38.59
N LEU A 482 -12.29 -2.23 -38.20
CA LEU A 482 -13.30 -1.59 -39.06
C LEU A 482 -12.59 -0.90 -40.22
N GLN A 483 -12.82 -1.36 -41.45
CA GLN A 483 -12.19 -0.79 -42.65
C GLN A 483 -13.02 0.36 -43.20
N HIS A 484 -14.33 0.15 -43.35
CA HIS A 484 -15.22 1.13 -43.98
C HIS A 484 -16.67 1.00 -43.45
N VAL A 485 -17.36 2.13 -43.30
CA VAL A 485 -18.80 2.20 -43.00
C VAL A 485 -19.50 2.78 -44.22
N GLY A 486 -20.32 1.97 -44.88
CA GLY A 486 -21.18 2.37 -45.99
C GLY A 486 -22.58 2.81 -45.51
N PRO A 487 -23.49 3.14 -46.44
CA PRO A 487 -24.83 3.63 -46.11
C PRO A 487 -25.67 2.60 -45.33
N ASP A 488 -25.59 1.32 -45.73
CA ASP A 488 -26.38 0.23 -45.12
C ASP A 488 -25.51 -0.83 -44.44
N LYS A 489 -24.26 -0.99 -44.88
CA LYS A 489 -23.35 -2.05 -44.42
C LYS A 489 -21.96 -1.54 -44.04
N SER A 490 -21.30 -2.27 -43.16
CA SER A 490 -19.94 -2.00 -42.69
C SER A 490 -19.01 -3.19 -42.89
N ASN A 491 -17.77 -2.92 -43.26
CA ASN A 491 -16.74 -3.91 -43.57
C ASN A 491 -15.66 -3.96 -42.51
N PHE A 492 -15.41 -5.16 -42.00
CA PHE A 492 -14.39 -5.47 -41.02
C PHE A 492 -13.36 -6.44 -41.60
N GLU A 493 -12.14 -6.38 -41.06
CA GLU A 493 -11.05 -7.28 -41.41
C GLU A 493 -10.36 -7.79 -40.14
N HIS A 494 -10.11 -9.10 -40.07
CA HIS A 494 -9.31 -9.71 -39.01
C HIS A 494 -8.02 -10.29 -39.62
N GLN A 495 -6.88 -9.86 -39.09
CA GLN A 495 -5.58 -10.48 -39.39
C GLN A 495 -5.24 -11.50 -38.30
N PRO A 496 -5.26 -12.82 -38.59
CA PRO A 496 -4.79 -13.82 -37.65
C PRO A 496 -3.27 -13.73 -37.47
N LEU A 497 -2.76 -14.25 -36.35
CA LEU A 497 -1.31 -14.34 -36.10
C LEU A 497 -0.58 -15.16 -37.16
N ILE A 498 -1.26 -16.13 -37.74
CA ILE A 498 -0.76 -17.02 -38.79
C ILE A 498 -1.87 -17.15 -39.85
N GLY A 499 -1.52 -16.88 -41.11
CA GLY A 499 -2.44 -17.03 -42.24
C GLY A 499 -2.95 -15.71 -42.83
N PRO A 500 -3.81 -15.78 -43.86
CA PRO A 500 -4.31 -14.62 -44.58
C PRO A 500 -5.38 -13.86 -43.79
N ALA A 501 -5.54 -12.57 -44.10
CA ALA A 501 -6.62 -11.74 -43.57
C ALA A 501 -8.01 -12.28 -43.95
N VAL A 502 -8.98 -12.11 -43.05
CA VAL A 502 -10.37 -12.54 -43.24
C VAL A 502 -11.29 -11.34 -43.14
N GLY A 503 -12.15 -11.14 -44.13
CA GLY A 503 -13.15 -10.07 -44.14
C GLY A 503 -14.49 -10.48 -43.52
N LEU A 504 -15.24 -9.52 -42.98
CA LEU A 504 -16.59 -9.66 -42.47
C LEU A 504 -17.42 -8.42 -42.83
N GLU A 505 -18.48 -8.60 -43.61
CA GLU A 505 -19.48 -7.57 -43.90
C GLU A 505 -20.67 -7.74 -42.96
N VAL A 506 -21.15 -6.65 -42.37
CA VAL A 506 -22.32 -6.64 -41.48
C VAL A 506 -23.25 -5.48 -41.81
N GLU A 507 -24.54 -5.67 -41.58
CA GLU A 507 -25.52 -4.59 -41.64
C GLU A 507 -25.25 -3.56 -40.54
N ASN A 508 -25.47 -2.27 -40.82
CA ASN A 508 -25.17 -1.18 -39.89
C ASN A 508 -25.93 -1.33 -38.55
N GLU A 509 -27.13 -1.92 -38.56
CA GLU A 509 -27.90 -2.20 -37.33
C GLU A 509 -27.20 -3.18 -36.38
N ASP A 510 -26.32 -4.03 -36.89
CA ASP A 510 -25.56 -5.01 -36.12
C ASP A 510 -24.25 -4.43 -35.55
N LEU A 511 -23.88 -3.19 -35.90
CA LEU A 511 -22.76 -2.47 -35.28
C LEU A 511 -22.89 -2.32 -33.76
N LYS A 512 -24.13 -2.32 -33.23
CA LYS A 512 -24.42 -2.36 -31.78
C LYS A 512 -23.83 -3.59 -31.07
N ARG A 513 -23.42 -4.63 -31.81
CA ARG A 513 -22.80 -5.85 -31.31
C ARG A 513 -21.28 -5.82 -31.28
N PHE A 514 -20.68 -4.76 -31.82
CA PHE A 514 -19.25 -4.52 -31.76
C PHE A 514 -18.91 -3.75 -30.50
N ARG A 515 -17.77 -4.08 -29.89
CA ARG A 515 -17.22 -3.40 -28.73
C ARG A 515 -15.77 -3.04 -29.02
N LYS A 516 -15.41 -1.77 -28.85
CA LYS A 516 -14.06 -1.26 -29.14
C LYS A 516 -13.01 -2.08 -28.36
N PHE A 517 -11.94 -2.45 -29.04
CA PHE A 517 -10.81 -3.20 -28.52
C PHE A 517 -9.61 -2.25 -28.41
N ASP A 518 -9.36 -1.78 -27.18
CA ASP A 518 -8.33 -0.76 -26.91
C ASP A 518 -7.05 -1.37 -26.29
N ARG A 519 -6.81 -2.67 -26.49
CA ARG A 519 -5.60 -3.36 -26.04
C ARG A 519 -4.62 -3.53 -27.20
N ASP A 520 -3.35 -3.76 -26.87
CA ASP A 520 -2.35 -4.14 -27.86
C ASP A 520 -2.79 -5.42 -28.60
N LEU A 521 -2.59 -5.43 -29.91
CA LEU A 521 -2.89 -6.60 -30.72
C LEU A 521 -1.94 -7.74 -30.36
N PRO A 522 -2.40 -9.00 -30.40
CA PRO A 522 -1.49 -10.13 -30.31
C PRO A 522 -0.41 -10.04 -31.40
N VAL A 523 0.85 -10.21 -30.99
CA VAL A 523 2.01 -10.27 -31.90
C VAL A 523 2.80 -11.55 -31.60
N LEU A 524 3.32 -12.20 -32.65
CA LEU A 524 4.22 -13.33 -32.47
C LEU A 524 5.53 -12.87 -31.82
N VAL A 525 5.90 -13.51 -30.72
CA VAL A 525 7.18 -13.26 -30.06
C VAL A 525 8.29 -13.90 -30.90
N PRO A 526 9.38 -13.18 -31.24
CA PRO A 526 10.48 -13.76 -32.01
C PRO A 526 11.13 -14.94 -31.28
N THR A 527 11.51 -15.99 -32.01
CA THR A 527 12.18 -17.19 -31.45
C THR A 527 13.41 -16.84 -30.62
N ALA A 528 14.24 -15.89 -31.09
CA ALA A 528 15.41 -15.42 -30.36
C ALA A 528 15.08 -14.79 -28.98
N THR A 529 13.86 -14.29 -28.80
CA THR A 529 13.39 -13.79 -27.50
C THR A 529 12.96 -14.97 -26.61
N LEU A 530 12.26 -15.95 -27.18
CA LEU A 530 11.83 -17.15 -26.46
C LEU A 530 13.02 -17.99 -25.97
N GLU A 531 14.08 -18.12 -26.77
CA GLU A 531 15.32 -18.80 -26.39
C GLU A 531 15.98 -18.17 -25.16
N LYS A 532 15.97 -16.84 -25.06
CA LYS A 532 16.48 -16.10 -23.88
C LYS A 532 15.61 -16.27 -22.65
N LEU A 533 14.32 -16.55 -22.83
CA LEU A 533 13.36 -16.78 -21.75
C LEU A 533 13.27 -18.27 -21.35
N HIS A 534 14.05 -19.14 -21.98
CA HIS A 534 14.06 -20.56 -21.67
C HIS A 534 14.54 -20.80 -20.23
N PRO A 535 13.91 -21.70 -19.43
CA PRO A 535 14.29 -21.93 -18.04
C PRO A 535 15.77 -22.30 -17.83
N SER A 536 16.39 -23.00 -18.79
CA SER A 536 17.82 -23.33 -18.72
C SER A 536 18.76 -22.12 -18.83
N GLN A 537 18.26 -20.99 -19.31
CA GLN A 537 19.00 -19.72 -19.39
C GLN A 537 18.72 -18.82 -18.18
N SER A 538 17.82 -19.23 -17.28
CA SER A 538 17.49 -18.46 -16.08
C SER A 538 18.60 -18.56 -15.04
N GLU A 539 19.35 -17.48 -14.88
CA GLU A 539 20.40 -17.36 -13.85
C GLU A 539 19.85 -17.64 -12.43
N GLN A 540 18.60 -17.27 -12.17
CA GLN A 540 17.95 -17.52 -10.87
C GLN A 540 17.75 -19.03 -10.64
N LEU A 541 17.23 -19.76 -11.63
CA LEU A 541 17.00 -21.21 -11.49
C LEU A 541 18.31 -21.98 -11.40
N LEU A 542 19.34 -21.57 -12.14
CA LEU A 542 20.67 -22.17 -12.06
C LEU A 542 21.30 -22.00 -10.67
N LYS A 543 21.12 -20.84 -10.02
CA LYS A 543 21.60 -20.60 -8.65
C LYS A 543 20.89 -21.48 -7.62
N GLU A 544 19.57 -21.65 -7.74
CA GLU A 544 18.81 -22.53 -6.84
C GLU A 544 19.19 -24.01 -7.02
N ALA A 545 19.43 -24.46 -8.26
CA ALA A 545 19.90 -25.81 -8.54
C ALA A 545 21.27 -26.07 -7.88
N MET A 546 22.23 -25.15 -8.02
CA MET A 546 23.54 -25.26 -7.37
C MET A 546 23.42 -25.30 -5.84
N LYS A 547 22.55 -24.47 -5.25
CA LYS A 547 22.31 -24.44 -3.81
C LYS A 547 21.76 -25.78 -3.30
N ALA A 548 20.83 -26.38 -4.04
CA ALA A 548 20.27 -27.69 -3.71
C ALA A 548 21.35 -28.80 -3.77
N GLU A 549 22.18 -28.79 -4.81
CA GLU A 549 23.30 -29.74 -4.94
C GLU A 549 24.30 -29.60 -3.78
N ALA A 550 24.69 -28.37 -3.43
CA ALA A 550 25.57 -28.07 -2.31
C ALA A 550 25.02 -28.60 -0.98
N GLN A 551 23.72 -28.38 -0.72
CA GLN A 551 23.06 -28.86 0.48
C GLN A 551 23.08 -30.39 0.57
N GLN A 552 22.81 -31.06 -0.55
CA GLN A 552 22.81 -32.52 -0.61
C GLN A 552 24.21 -33.09 -0.34
N ILE A 553 25.24 -32.53 -0.96
CA ILE A 553 26.63 -32.96 -0.80
C ILE A 553 27.11 -32.74 0.63
N LEU A 554 26.76 -31.60 1.25
CA LEU A 554 27.12 -31.32 2.63
C LEU A 554 26.54 -32.35 3.60
N CYS A 555 25.24 -32.67 3.44
CA CYS A 555 24.57 -33.67 4.27
C CYS A 555 25.15 -35.08 4.09
N GLN A 556 25.37 -35.50 2.83
CA GLN A 556 25.97 -36.81 2.53
C GLN A 556 27.39 -36.91 3.10
N HIS A 557 28.23 -35.89 2.90
CA HIS A 557 29.60 -35.89 3.41
C HIS A 557 29.65 -35.94 4.93
N TYR A 558 28.76 -35.19 5.61
CA TYR A 558 28.64 -35.23 7.06
C TYR A 558 28.27 -36.65 7.55
N GLN A 559 27.25 -37.27 6.97
CA GLN A 559 26.81 -38.62 7.35
C GLN A 559 27.87 -39.70 7.09
N GLU A 560 28.64 -39.58 6.01
CA GLU A 560 29.68 -40.56 5.66
C GLU A 560 30.94 -40.43 6.52
N LYS A 561 31.36 -39.20 6.81
CA LYS A 561 32.67 -38.92 7.42
C LYS A 561 32.63 -38.70 8.92
N VAL A 562 31.55 -38.15 9.46
CA VAL A 562 31.43 -37.88 10.89
C VAL A 562 30.91 -39.15 11.59
N LYS A 563 31.82 -39.91 12.17
CA LYS A 563 31.53 -41.15 12.91
C LYS A 563 31.52 -40.89 14.41
N LEU A 564 30.56 -40.12 14.88
CA LEU A 564 30.34 -39.84 16.29
C LEU A 564 29.02 -40.46 16.75
N ASP A 565 29.07 -41.13 17.90
CA ASP A 565 27.85 -41.49 18.62
C ASP A 565 27.46 -40.36 19.60
N ALA A 566 26.24 -40.41 20.13
CA ALA A 566 25.71 -39.40 21.03
C ALA A 566 26.54 -39.22 22.32
N ASP A 567 27.37 -40.21 22.66
CA ASP A 567 28.20 -40.25 23.86
C ASP A 567 29.67 -39.92 23.56
N SER A 568 30.01 -39.48 22.35
CA SER A 568 31.39 -39.19 21.96
C SER A 568 31.88 -37.83 22.46
N LEU A 569 30.97 -36.88 22.64
CA LEU A 569 31.26 -35.49 23.01
C LEU A 569 30.28 -35.02 24.10
N LEU A 570 30.76 -34.16 25.01
CA LEU A 570 29.94 -33.51 26.03
C LEU A 570 29.62 -32.08 25.63
N VAL A 571 28.34 -31.73 25.73
CA VAL A 571 27.84 -30.36 25.58
C VAL A 571 27.17 -29.95 26.89
N ALA A 572 27.59 -28.82 27.44
CA ALA A 572 27.04 -28.29 28.69
C ALA A 572 26.32 -26.96 28.46
N GLN A 573 25.19 -26.77 29.12
CA GLN A 573 24.53 -25.47 29.15
C GLN A 573 25.44 -24.43 29.81
N ASN A 574 25.43 -23.20 29.30
CA ASN A 574 26.28 -22.09 29.75
C ASN A 574 27.80 -22.36 29.64
N PHE A 575 28.21 -23.39 28.90
CA PHE A 575 29.61 -23.63 28.57
C PHE A 575 29.87 -23.27 27.11
N ASN A 576 30.92 -22.47 26.90
CA ASN A 576 31.23 -21.96 25.58
C ASN A 576 32.19 -22.91 24.84
N GLY A 577 31.71 -24.07 24.40
CA GLY A 577 32.54 -25.04 23.67
C GLY A 577 31.96 -26.45 23.69
N ILE A 578 32.79 -27.42 23.30
CA ILE A 578 32.47 -28.85 23.34
C ILE A 578 33.67 -29.61 23.91
N LEU A 579 33.40 -30.62 24.74
CA LEU A 579 34.43 -31.44 25.37
C LEU A 579 34.40 -32.86 24.81
N ALA A 580 35.52 -33.55 24.83
CA ALA A 580 35.59 -34.96 24.50
C ALA A 580 35.04 -35.82 25.66
N ASN A 581 34.18 -36.78 25.36
CA ASN A 581 33.73 -37.78 26.33
C ASN A 581 34.46 -39.12 26.18
N LYS A 582 35.25 -39.25 25.12
CA LYS A 582 36.05 -40.44 24.78
C LYS A 582 37.45 -39.98 24.37
N SER A 583 38.45 -40.84 24.57
CA SER A 583 39.79 -40.55 24.04
C SER A 583 39.85 -40.81 22.53
N PHE A 584 40.45 -39.88 21.79
CA PHE A 584 40.68 -40.00 20.35
C PHE A 584 42.17 -39.99 20.05
N GLY A 585 42.67 -41.02 19.37
CA GLY A 585 44.03 -41.01 18.81
C GLY A 585 44.21 -39.87 17.81
N LYS A 586 45.46 -39.41 17.61
CA LYS A 586 45.77 -38.34 16.64
C LYS A 586 45.14 -38.61 15.28
N GLY A 587 44.40 -37.64 14.76
CA GLY A 587 43.72 -37.69 13.48
C GLY A 587 42.49 -38.60 13.38
N LYS A 588 41.98 -39.13 14.51
CA LYS A 588 40.79 -40.00 14.54
C LYS A 588 39.48 -39.25 14.77
N LEU A 589 39.51 -38.04 15.32
CA LEU A 589 38.36 -37.16 15.43
C LEU A 589 38.34 -36.21 14.23
N VAL A 590 37.29 -36.33 13.41
CA VAL A 590 37.06 -35.46 12.25
C VAL A 590 35.66 -34.88 12.33
N LEU A 591 35.56 -33.56 12.21
CA LEU A 591 34.31 -32.81 12.27
C LEU A 591 34.11 -32.05 10.96
N PHE A 592 32.88 -32.04 10.48
CA PHE A 592 32.45 -31.25 9.34
C PHE A 592 31.24 -30.38 9.71
N PRO A 593 31.09 -29.19 9.12
CA PRO A 593 29.87 -28.42 9.26
C PRO A 593 28.75 -29.09 8.47
N VAL A 594 27.52 -28.89 8.93
CA VAL A 594 26.29 -29.17 8.17
C VAL A 594 25.21 -28.19 8.63
N GLY A 595 24.47 -27.64 7.67
CA GLY A 595 23.46 -26.62 7.94
C GLY A 595 22.96 -25.99 6.64
N PRO A 596 22.08 -24.99 6.71
CA PRO A 596 21.58 -24.28 5.54
C PRO A 596 22.71 -23.59 4.78
N VAL A 597 22.69 -23.70 3.45
CA VAL A 597 23.63 -22.97 2.57
C VAL A 597 23.01 -21.68 2.03
N ALA A 598 23.84 -20.65 1.83
CA ALA A 598 23.44 -19.37 1.26
C ALA A 598 24.42 -18.92 0.17
N VAL A 599 23.89 -18.34 -0.92
CA VAL A 599 24.71 -17.70 -1.95
C VAL A 599 25.19 -16.36 -1.42
N VAL A 600 26.49 -16.13 -1.42
CA VAL A 600 27.09 -14.87 -0.99
C VAL A 600 27.63 -14.10 -2.19
N LYS A 601 27.40 -12.78 -2.21
CA LYS A 601 27.91 -11.90 -3.26
C LYS A 601 29.41 -11.62 -3.10
N GLU A 602 29.86 -11.55 -1.86
CA GLU A 602 31.25 -11.30 -1.47
C GLU A 602 31.57 -12.18 -0.25
N VAL A 603 32.74 -12.83 -0.29
CA VAL A 603 33.21 -13.70 0.80
C VAL A 603 34.01 -12.89 1.79
N LYS A 604 33.55 -12.84 3.05
CA LYS A 604 34.30 -12.23 4.16
C LYS A 604 35.15 -13.28 4.84
N ALA A 605 36.30 -12.89 5.40
CA ALA A 605 37.21 -13.79 6.11
C ALA A 605 36.56 -14.52 7.31
N SER A 606 35.47 -13.98 7.87
CA SER A 606 34.71 -14.59 8.97
C SER A 606 33.65 -15.59 8.52
N MET A 607 33.39 -15.71 7.21
CA MET A 607 32.37 -16.60 6.68
C MET A 607 32.94 -18.01 6.54
N LEU A 608 32.16 -18.99 6.99
CA LEU A 608 32.42 -20.38 6.69
C LEU A 608 31.85 -20.69 5.31
N THR A 609 32.70 -21.03 4.34
CA THR A 609 32.26 -21.28 2.96
C THR A 609 32.67 -22.66 2.46
N MET A 610 31.93 -23.13 1.46
CA MET A 610 32.31 -24.25 0.60
C MET A 610 32.41 -23.78 -0.84
N THR A 611 33.35 -24.38 -1.58
CA THR A 611 33.63 -24.02 -2.96
C THR A 611 33.01 -25.05 -3.90
N SER A 612 32.26 -24.56 -4.89
CA SER A 612 31.70 -25.38 -5.97
C SER A 612 32.77 -25.82 -6.98
N PRO A 613 32.49 -26.82 -7.84
CA PRO A 613 33.39 -27.23 -8.92
C PRO A 613 33.74 -26.10 -9.90
N LEU A 614 32.90 -25.06 -9.97
CA LEU A 614 33.08 -23.88 -10.82
C LEU A 614 33.77 -22.72 -10.08
N GLY A 615 34.23 -22.93 -8.84
CA GLY A 615 34.92 -21.91 -8.04
C GLY A 615 33.98 -20.90 -7.36
N GLN A 616 32.67 -21.19 -7.28
CA GLN A 616 31.73 -20.32 -6.58
C GLN A 616 31.67 -20.67 -5.10
N GLU A 617 31.63 -19.64 -4.24
CA GLU A 617 31.63 -19.78 -2.79
C GLU A 617 30.21 -19.71 -2.23
N LEU A 618 29.82 -20.70 -1.44
CA LEU A 618 28.55 -20.76 -0.72
C LEU A 618 28.81 -20.73 0.78
N GLN A 619 28.09 -19.86 1.49
CA GLN A 619 28.20 -19.80 2.94
C GLN A 619 27.42 -20.94 3.59
N ILE A 620 28.05 -21.63 4.54
CA ILE A 620 27.42 -22.64 5.39
C ILE A 620 27.02 -21.96 6.69
N LEU A 621 25.72 -21.99 7.01
CA LEU A 621 25.18 -21.39 8.22
C LEU A 621 25.07 -22.42 9.34
N ALA A 622 25.36 -21.99 10.57
CA ALA A 622 25.11 -22.80 11.75
C ALA A 622 23.60 -23.05 11.91
N PRO A 623 23.16 -24.30 12.12
CA PRO A 623 21.77 -24.57 12.43
C PRO A 623 21.40 -23.96 13.78
N LYS A 624 20.11 -23.65 13.98
CA LYS A 624 19.60 -23.22 15.28
C LYS A 624 19.73 -24.38 16.27
N LEU A 625 20.15 -24.07 17.50
CA LEU A 625 20.26 -25.02 18.60
C LEU A 625 19.78 -24.34 19.89
N ASP A 626 18.81 -24.95 20.55
CA ASP A 626 18.36 -24.59 21.88
C ASP A 626 18.53 -25.79 22.82
N LEU A 627 19.57 -25.74 23.65
CA LEU A 627 19.89 -26.80 24.61
C LEU A 627 18.94 -26.84 25.81
N LYS A 628 18.17 -25.77 26.06
CA LYS A 628 17.24 -25.70 27.19
C LYS A 628 15.92 -26.35 26.81
N GLU A 629 15.41 -26.01 25.63
CA GLU A 629 14.16 -26.55 25.09
C GLU A 629 14.36 -27.89 24.38
N GLY A 630 15.62 -28.30 24.14
CA GLY A 630 15.95 -29.55 23.44
C GLY A 630 15.56 -29.54 21.96
N THR A 631 15.58 -28.36 21.33
CA THR A 631 15.15 -28.19 19.93
C THR A 631 16.32 -27.76 19.03
N GLY A 632 16.20 -28.03 17.72
CA GLY A 632 17.22 -27.68 16.74
C GLY A 632 18.19 -28.82 16.43
N CYS A 633 19.41 -28.48 16.02
CA CYS A 633 20.42 -29.45 15.60
C CYS A 633 21.80 -29.07 16.16
N LEU A 634 22.38 -29.99 16.94
CA LEU A 634 23.75 -29.85 17.44
C LEU A 634 24.74 -30.34 16.38
N VAL A 635 25.57 -29.42 15.88
CA VAL A 635 26.62 -29.74 14.91
C VAL A 635 27.99 -29.36 15.50
N PRO A 636 28.78 -30.35 15.99
CA PRO A 636 30.00 -30.11 16.77
C PRO A 636 31.00 -29.14 16.16
N TYR A 637 31.09 -29.10 14.83
CA TYR A 637 31.99 -28.20 14.10
C TYR A 637 31.85 -26.73 14.54
N PHE A 638 30.62 -26.25 14.74
CA PHE A 638 30.36 -24.85 15.12
C PHE A 638 30.67 -24.54 16.59
N HIS A 639 31.03 -25.55 17.39
CA HIS A 639 31.33 -25.42 18.82
C HIS A 639 32.82 -25.59 19.14
N VAL A 640 33.67 -25.89 18.15
CA VAL A 640 35.13 -25.84 18.29
C VAL A 640 35.56 -24.38 18.47
N ARG A 641 36.33 -24.08 19.53
CA ARG A 641 36.67 -22.68 19.86
C ARG A 641 38.09 -22.32 19.43
N PRO A 642 38.32 -21.06 19.04
CA PRO A 642 39.68 -20.57 18.80
C PRO A 642 40.44 -20.41 20.12
N THR A 643 41.74 -20.65 20.10
CA THR A 643 42.67 -20.33 21.19
C THR A 643 43.93 -19.65 20.65
N PRO A 644 44.45 -18.61 21.31
CA PRO A 644 45.76 -18.03 20.98
C PRO A 644 46.93 -18.86 21.52
N GLU A 645 46.67 -19.88 22.33
CA GLU A 645 47.70 -20.73 22.93
C GLU A 645 47.89 -21.99 22.09
N GLN A 646 48.99 -22.06 21.34
CA GLN A 646 49.27 -23.19 20.45
C GLN A 646 49.38 -24.53 21.19
N SER A 647 49.82 -24.51 22.46
CA SER A 647 49.88 -25.69 23.32
C SER A 647 48.51 -26.27 23.68
N LEU A 648 47.46 -25.44 23.71
CA LEU A 648 46.08 -25.87 24.00
C LEU A 648 45.31 -26.31 22.75
N ALA A 649 45.79 -25.95 21.56
CA ALA A 649 45.13 -26.30 20.31
C ALA A 649 45.30 -27.79 19.98
N ASN A 650 44.19 -28.53 20.01
CA ASN A 650 44.14 -29.96 19.69
C ASN A 650 43.40 -30.27 18.38
N MET A 651 42.83 -29.25 17.72
CA MET A 651 42.18 -29.32 16.41
C MET A 651 42.88 -28.46 15.36
N GLU A 652 42.98 -28.95 14.13
CA GLU A 652 43.51 -28.25 12.96
C GLU A 652 42.44 -28.13 11.85
N PRO A 653 42.26 -26.95 11.23
CA PRO A 653 41.38 -26.79 10.08
C PRO A 653 41.99 -27.45 8.83
N PHE A 654 41.15 -28.06 8.01
CA PHE A 654 41.54 -28.60 6.70
C PHE A 654 40.39 -28.48 5.70
N VAL A 655 40.66 -28.79 4.43
CA VAL A 655 39.66 -28.82 3.36
C VAL A 655 39.55 -30.24 2.80
N ALA A 656 38.35 -30.82 2.87
CA ALA A 656 38.02 -32.10 2.24
C ALA A 656 37.45 -31.89 0.84
N LYS A 657 37.65 -32.88 -0.04
CA LYS A 657 37.02 -32.91 -1.36
C LYS A 657 35.88 -33.94 -1.37
N SER A 658 34.71 -33.55 -1.84
CA SER A 658 33.53 -34.43 -2.00
C SER A 658 32.83 -34.11 -3.30
N SER A 659 32.75 -35.04 -4.24
CA SER A 659 32.11 -34.80 -5.56
C SER A 659 32.58 -33.52 -6.26
N ASN A 660 33.89 -33.23 -6.19
CA ASN A 660 34.54 -31.99 -6.68
C ASN A 660 34.20 -30.69 -5.93
N TRP A 661 33.42 -30.76 -4.85
CA TRP A 661 33.23 -29.66 -3.91
C TRP A 661 34.33 -29.65 -2.86
N GLN A 662 34.68 -28.45 -2.39
CA GLN A 662 35.63 -28.24 -1.29
C GLN A 662 34.87 -27.88 -0.02
N ILE A 663 35.02 -28.71 1.01
CA ILE A 663 34.28 -28.60 2.28
C ILE A 663 35.27 -28.37 3.42
N PRO A 664 35.12 -27.32 4.23
CA PRO A 664 35.97 -27.09 5.39
C PRO A 664 35.69 -28.12 6.48
N GLY A 665 36.72 -28.53 7.21
CA GLY A 665 36.63 -29.52 8.29
C GLY A 665 37.64 -29.24 9.40
N TYR A 666 37.44 -29.87 10.55
CA TYR A 666 38.43 -29.93 11.64
C TYR A 666 38.87 -31.36 11.86
N LYS A 667 40.16 -31.55 12.11
CA LYS A 667 40.74 -32.84 12.48
C LYS A 667 41.59 -32.66 13.72
N ASN A 668 41.66 -33.66 14.60
CA ASN A 668 42.53 -33.53 15.77
C ASN A 668 44.01 -33.68 15.41
N SER A 669 44.82 -32.71 15.81
CA SER A 669 46.27 -32.63 15.54
C SER A 669 47.11 -33.39 16.58
N THR A 670 46.55 -33.62 17.76
CA THR A 670 47.14 -34.36 18.89
C THR A 670 46.17 -35.43 19.40
N LYS A 671 46.64 -36.32 20.29
CA LYS A 671 45.73 -37.20 21.03
C LYS A 671 44.82 -36.34 21.91
N ILE A 672 43.53 -36.66 21.96
CA ILE A 672 42.53 -36.01 22.79
C ILE A 672 42.14 -37.02 23.88
N ASP A 673 42.16 -36.59 25.13
CA ASP A 673 41.73 -37.37 26.28
C ASP A 673 40.35 -36.93 26.78
N ILE A 674 39.72 -37.76 27.61
CA ILE A 674 38.38 -37.50 28.15
C ILE A 674 38.43 -36.21 28.98
N GLY A 675 37.49 -35.29 28.72
CA GLY A 675 37.40 -33.99 29.38
C GLY A 675 38.10 -32.85 28.63
N ASP A 676 38.93 -33.14 27.62
CA ASP A 676 39.60 -32.12 26.84
C ASP A 676 38.60 -31.28 26.04
N GLN A 677 38.77 -29.95 26.06
CA GLN A 677 38.02 -29.05 25.20
C GLN A 677 38.57 -29.04 23.77
N LEU A 678 37.70 -29.07 22.77
CA LEU A 678 38.11 -28.98 21.38
C LEU A 678 38.45 -27.54 20.99
N LEU A 679 39.73 -27.29 20.72
CA LEU A 679 40.28 -25.96 20.45
C LEU A 679 41.13 -25.96 19.18
N PHE A 680 41.01 -24.93 18.35
CA PHE A 680 41.90 -24.69 17.21
C PHE A 680 42.73 -23.44 17.41
N TYR A 681 43.98 -23.46 16.92
CA TYR A 681 44.87 -22.31 17.04
C TYR A 681 44.41 -21.15 16.16
N LYS A 682 44.29 -19.96 16.75
CA LYS A 682 44.04 -18.71 16.03
C LYS A 682 44.93 -17.61 16.61
N ASP A 683 45.85 -17.13 15.77
CA ASP A 683 46.82 -16.09 16.12
C ASP A 683 46.13 -14.74 16.38
N LYS A 684 46.44 -14.10 17.53
CA LYS A 684 45.87 -12.81 17.95
C LYS A 684 46.50 -11.61 17.22
N ASP A 685 47.76 -11.70 16.80
CA ASP A 685 48.49 -10.56 16.25
C ASP A 685 48.13 -10.30 14.77
N LYS A 686 47.76 -11.34 14.02
CA LYS A 686 47.25 -11.22 12.64
C LYS A 686 45.88 -10.54 12.52
N GLU A 687 45.15 -10.35 13.62
CA GLU A 687 43.85 -9.64 13.64
C GLU A 687 44.00 -8.13 13.84
N LYS A 688 45.11 -7.66 14.44
CA LYS A 688 45.43 -6.23 14.53
C LYS A 688 45.88 -5.68 13.17
N ASP A 689 46.77 -6.41 12.49
CA ASP A 689 47.26 -6.01 11.17
C ASP A 689 46.11 -5.94 10.13
N LYS A 690 45.13 -6.86 10.19
CA LYS A 690 43.97 -6.84 9.28
C LYS A 690 42.93 -5.77 9.59
N LYS A 691 42.74 -5.39 10.86
CA LYS A 691 41.84 -4.27 11.24
C LYS A 691 42.46 -2.92 10.89
N GLU A 692 43.79 -2.80 10.92
CA GLU A 692 44.52 -1.62 10.45
C GLU A 692 44.61 -1.55 8.91
N GLU A 693 44.72 -2.69 8.21
CA GLU A 693 44.61 -2.75 6.75
C GLU A 693 43.20 -2.42 6.24
N GLU A 694 42.12 -2.93 6.86
CA GLU A 694 40.74 -2.56 6.50
C GLU A 694 40.40 -1.09 6.83
N ALA A 695 41.10 -0.48 7.79
CA ALA A 695 40.95 0.95 8.11
C ALA A 695 41.74 1.88 7.16
N THR A 696 42.66 1.34 6.35
CA THR A 696 43.49 2.13 5.41
C THR A 696 43.04 2.02 3.95
N VAL A 697 42.05 1.19 3.63
CA VAL A 697 41.41 1.18 2.30
C VAL A 697 40.51 2.41 2.16
N SER A 698 41.06 3.43 1.51
CA SER A 698 40.37 4.65 1.11
C SER A 698 39.12 4.34 0.26
N PRO A 699 38.06 5.18 0.31
CA PRO A 699 36.89 5.03 -0.57
C PRO A 699 37.33 5.09 -2.04
N PRO A 700 36.75 4.29 -2.95
CA PRO A 700 37.18 4.27 -4.34
C PRO A 700 37.01 5.64 -5.01
N ALA A 701 38.11 6.12 -5.59
CA ALA A 701 38.20 7.37 -6.31
C ALA A 701 37.18 7.45 -7.47
N LYS A 702 36.61 8.65 -7.64
CA LYS A 702 35.76 9.04 -8.77
C LYS A 702 36.42 8.62 -10.09
N ARG A 703 35.76 7.74 -10.85
CA ARG A 703 36.18 7.43 -12.23
C ARG A 703 35.81 8.61 -13.13
N ALA A 704 36.83 9.33 -13.56
CA ALA A 704 36.76 10.30 -14.64
C ALA A 704 36.32 9.59 -15.94
N LYS A 705 35.32 10.15 -16.64
CA LYS A 705 35.02 9.78 -18.02
C LYS A 705 36.11 10.33 -18.91
N ALA A 706 37.08 9.48 -19.28
CA ALA A 706 37.96 9.73 -20.41
C ALA A 706 37.21 9.33 -21.69
N GLY A 707 37.13 10.26 -22.64
CA GLY A 707 36.54 10.04 -23.95
C GLY A 707 37.41 9.18 -24.86
N ARG A 708 36.74 8.62 -25.86
CA ARG A 708 37.16 8.16 -27.20
C ARG A 708 35.83 7.76 -27.85
N THR A 709 35.43 8.16 -29.05
CA THR A 709 36.01 8.87 -30.19
C THR A 709 34.81 9.28 -31.02
#